data_AF-A0A1B9DSU9-F1
#
_entry.id   AF-A0A1B9DSU9-F1
#
_cell.length_a   1.000
_cell.length_b   1.000
_cell.length_c   1.000
_cell.angle_alpha   90.00
_cell.angle_beta   90.00
_cell.angle_gamma   90.00
#
_symmetry.space_group_name_H-M   'P 1'
#
loop_
_entity.id
_entity.type
_entity.pdbx_description
1 polymer ?
#
loop_
_entity_poly.entity_id
_entity_poly.type
_entity_poly.pdbx_seq_one_letter_code
_entity_poly.pdbx_strand_id
1 'polypeptide(L)'
;MYTLPKIERFNQNVLSKYHIYNSVFITLPFDSIDNTGALLPLFTEVCDTGYKKMETPKEIFEFFSKKYLHTDVEADKIDLMFRFIQYIERQIVLFDAIEDAAFPIVNNMEGRGSLRDIKEKSEARGKNEELAEFLENFNVRTVLTAHPTQFYPGPVLGIINDLTQAIRDNNLLQIKQLLAQLGKTPFIKNEKPNPFDEAVSLIWYLENVFYNTAGDLMHYLETNIAPNGNIKNPIIQLGFWPGGDRDGNPFVTTDITLKVADRLRTSILKCYYFEMRNLKRKLTFSGVDFLVAELENKLYRSVFYSTGEIFITLEEFKSQLNKIKTIIVEQHQSLYVDELEALLIKVNLFGFHFATLDIRQNSKIHDAVFRDIFDYYLANGSEVFPKNYYELSEAEKCEVLTQVQGNLNSADFKNEMTQSTIDSIRAIQQIQKCNGELGANRYIISNNENAVNVLEAYALFRLSNWEHPSVDIVPLFESVDDLQNAHNVMEQLYTNPVYAEHLANRGMKQTIMLGFSDGTKDGGYLMANWSIYQAKEQLTAMSRKYGIKVIFFDGRGGPPARGGGKTHKFYASLGPEIENKEIQVTVQGQTISSNFGTLDSCRHNLENLLSAGVTNQVFNKDLNKLSDSDKEIMVQLSELGYEKYLSFKNHDKFIPYLEKMSTLKYYAKTNIGSRPSKRSKSEKLDFKDLRAIPFVGSWSQLKQNVPGFYGVGSALKYFEDTNQWEKVQDLYNRSMFFKTLLENSMMSLAKSFFPLTAYMKNDPEFGEFWQNIYDEFLETKRLLLKIAGHKELMENYPDGIASIQIRERIVLPLLTIQQYALLRINELNKEPNPDEKLIKVYEKIVMRSLFGNTNASRNSA
;
A
#
# COMPACT_ATOMS: atom_id res chain seq x y z
N MET A 1 26.83 3.05 28.55
CA MET A 1 26.03 1.81 28.72
C MET A 1 25.67 1.34 27.32
N TYR A 2 25.90 0.07 26.96
CA TYR A 2 25.66 -0.43 25.60
C TYR A 2 24.16 -0.47 25.26
N THR A 3 23.80 -0.26 24.00
CA THR A 3 22.42 -0.42 23.52
C THR A 3 22.03 -1.90 23.57
N LEU A 4 20.90 -2.22 24.20
CA LEU A 4 20.41 -3.60 24.31
C LEU A 4 20.07 -4.19 22.91
N PRO A 5 20.18 -5.52 22.74
CA PRO A 5 19.68 -6.21 21.56
C PRO A 5 18.23 -5.84 21.23
N LYS A 6 17.87 -5.85 19.95
CA LYS A 6 16.54 -5.43 19.48
C LYS A 6 15.40 -6.21 20.16
N ILE A 7 15.57 -7.52 20.33
CA ILE A 7 14.59 -8.38 21.02
C ILE A 7 14.40 -8.00 22.50
N GLU A 8 15.47 -7.63 23.21
CA GLU A 8 15.37 -7.20 24.60
C GLU A 8 14.64 -5.85 24.72
N ARG A 9 14.93 -4.92 23.80
CA ARG A 9 14.21 -3.63 23.71
C ARG A 9 12.73 -3.86 23.44
N PHE A 10 12.39 -4.80 22.55
CA PHE A 10 10.99 -5.21 22.30
C PHE A 10 10.34 -5.79 23.57
N ASN A 11 11.00 -6.74 24.24
CA ASN A 11 10.45 -7.37 25.45
C ASN A 11 10.19 -6.36 26.57
N GLN A 12 11.11 -5.41 26.78
CA GLN A 12 11.00 -4.38 27.82
C GLN A 12 9.96 -3.31 27.48
N ASN A 13 9.94 -2.82 26.23
CA ASN A 13 9.17 -1.62 25.87
C ASN A 13 7.84 -1.92 25.19
N VAL A 14 7.68 -3.10 24.59
CA VAL A 14 6.43 -3.54 23.95
C VAL A 14 5.74 -4.58 24.80
N LEU A 15 6.35 -5.76 24.96
CA LEU A 15 5.68 -6.91 25.60
C LEU A 15 5.29 -6.63 27.06
N SER A 16 6.24 -6.12 27.85
CA SER A 16 5.99 -5.82 29.26
C SER A 16 4.95 -4.72 29.44
N LYS A 17 5.02 -3.64 28.63
CA LYS A 17 4.01 -2.56 28.66
C LYS A 17 2.64 -3.05 28.22
N TYR A 18 2.57 -3.93 27.22
CA TYR A 18 1.32 -4.56 26.79
C TYR A 18 0.69 -5.35 27.93
N HIS A 19 1.46 -6.18 28.64
CA HIS A 19 0.92 -6.91 29.79
C HIS A 19 0.37 -5.97 30.87
N ILE A 20 1.12 -4.92 31.24
CA ILE A 20 0.70 -3.96 32.26
C ILE A 20 -0.60 -3.25 31.84
N TYR A 21 -0.63 -2.66 30.66
CA TYR A 21 -1.78 -1.87 30.22
C TYR A 21 -2.98 -2.74 29.83
N ASN A 22 -2.76 -3.96 29.36
CA ASN A 22 -3.83 -4.92 29.14
C ASN A 22 -4.47 -5.37 30.45
N SER A 23 -3.68 -5.57 31.52
CA SER A 23 -4.22 -5.80 32.86
C SER A 23 -5.05 -4.62 33.36
N VAL A 24 -4.61 -3.38 33.14
CA VAL A 24 -5.41 -2.19 33.45
C VAL A 24 -6.71 -2.19 32.63
N PHE A 25 -6.63 -2.42 31.33
CA PHE A 25 -7.78 -2.44 30.42
C PHE A 25 -8.84 -3.48 30.82
N ILE A 26 -8.41 -4.70 31.18
CA ILE A 26 -9.28 -5.79 31.62
C ILE A 26 -10.02 -5.46 32.94
N THR A 27 -9.45 -4.60 33.79
CA THR A 27 -10.06 -4.19 35.07
C THR A 27 -10.99 -2.98 34.98
N LEU A 28 -11.15 -2.38 33.79
CA LEU A 28 -12.05 -1.23 33.62
C LEU A 28 -13.52 -1.71 33.61
N PRO A 29 -14.43 -0.99 34.30
CA PRO A 29 -15.83 -1.38 34.37
C PRO A 29 -16.53 -1.07 33.05
N PHE A 30 -16.65 -2.08 32.17
CA PHE A 30 -17.39 -2.01 30.91
C PHE A 30 -18.62 -2.93 30.98
N ASP A 31 -19.80 -2.33 31.18
CA ASP A 31 -21.14 -2.96 31.22
C ASP A 31 -21.34 -4.14 32.21
N SER A 32 -22.62 -4.42 32.51
CA SER A 32 -23.13 -5.00 33.76
C SER A 32 -22.94 -6.50 34.00
N ILE A 33 -21.96 -7.17 33.38
CA ILE A 33 -21.63 -8.59 33.66
C ILE A 33 -20.12 -8.70 33.92
N ASP A 34 -19.77 -8.71 35.20
CA ASP A 34 -18.45 -8.49 35.81
C ASP A 34 -17.28 -9.43 35.41
N ASN A 35 -17.38 -10.32 34.40
CA ASN A 35 -16.36 -11.37 34.19
C ASN A 35 -15.78 -11.54 32.78
N THR A 36 -16.15 -10.75 31.77
CA THR A 36 -15.64 -10.94 30.39
C THR A 36 -14.11 -10.83 30.31
N GLY A 37 -13.54 -9.84 31.00
CA GLY A 37 -12.10 -9.62 31.05
C GLY A 37 -11.31 -10.76 31.72
N ALA A 38 -11.94 -11.51 32.63
CA ALA A 38 -11.35 -12.70 33.26
C ALA A 38 -11.52 -13.95 32.39
N LEU A 39 -12.61 -14.05 31.62
CA LEU A 39 -12.93 -15.20 30.77
C LEU A 39 -12.07 -15.26 29.50
N LEU A 40 -11.70 -14.11 28.90
CA LEU A 40 -10.95 -14.09 27.64
C LEU A 40 -9.54 -14.71 27.75
N PRO A 41 -8.72 -14.43 28.78
CA PRO A 41 -7.45 -15.13 28.99
C PRO A 41 -7.62 -16.64 29.12
N LEU A 42 -8.65 -17.10 29.85
CA LEU A 42 -8.97 -18.53 29.98
C LEU A 42 -9.36 -19.14 28.63
N PHE A 43 -10.14 -18.43 27.82
CA PHE A 43 -10.51 -18.88 26.49
C PHE A 43 -9.28 -18.97 25.58
N THR A 44 -8.36 -18.02 25.68
CA THR A 44 -7.08 -18.05 24.93
C THR A 44 -6.25 -19.27 25.27
N GLU A 45 -6.16 -19.65 26.56
CA GLU A 45 -5.47 -20.86 27.00
C GLU A 45 -6.16 -22.14 26.53
N VAL A 46 -7.50 -22.15 26.52
CA VAL A 46 -8.29 -23.26 25.98
C VAL A 46 -8.08 -23.41 24.47
N CYS A 47 -8.05 -22.31 23.71
CA CYS A 47 -7.70 -22.34 22.30
C CYS A 47 -6.31 -22.94 22.06
N ASP A 48 -5.29 -22.44 22.76
CA ASP A 48 -3.90 -22.93 22.60
C ASP A 48 -3.79 -24.43 22.94
N THR A 49 -4.38 -24.85 24.05
CA THR A 49 -4.36 -26.26 24.48
C THR A 49 -5.16 -27.15 23.53
N GLY A 50 -6.31 -26.69 23.08
CA GLY A 50 -7.19 -27.45 22.18
C GLY A 50 -6.55 -27.67 20.82
N TYR A 51 -5.95 -26.64 20.22
CA TYR A 51 -5.24 -26.80 18.95
C TYR A 51 -3.99 -27.69 19.07
N LYS A 52 -3.29 -27.69 20.22
CA LYS A 52 -2.21 -28.65 20.49
C LYS A 52 -2.71 -30.10 20.56
N LYS A 53 -3.97 -30.31 20.94
CA LYS A 53 -4.66 -31.61 20.91
C LYS A 53 -5.35 -31.91 19.58
N MET A 54 -5.21 -31.03 18.58
CA MET A 54 -5.90 -31.12 17.28
C MET A 54 -7.44 -31.08 17.40
N GLU A 55 -7.97 -30.44 18.44
CA GLU A 55 -9.41 -30.19 18.59
C GLU A 55 -9.89 -29.16 17.54
N THR A 56 -11.11 -29.33 17.06
CA THR A 56 -11.77 -28.41 16.12
C THR A 56 -12.17 -27.10 16.82
N PRO A 57 -12.34 -25.99 16.07
CA PRO A 57 -12.86 -24.74 16.64
C PRO A 57 -14.19 -24.91 17.39
N LYS A 58 -15.03 -25.86 16.94
CA LYS A 58 -16.28 -26.24 17.59
C LYS A 58 -16.05 -26.89 18.95
N GLU A 59 -15.21 -27.92 19.01
CA GLU A 59 -14.89 -28.62 20.27
C GLU A 59 -14.27 -27.68 21.30
N ILE A 60 -13.35 -26.82 20.86
CA ILE A 60 -12.67 -25.83 21.71
C ILE A 60 -13.69 -24.88 22.36
N PHE A 61 -14.56 -24.27 21.55
CA PHE A 61 -15.54 -23.31 22.06
C PHE A 61 -16.62 -23.98 22.93
N GLU A 62 -17.09 -25.18 22.53
CA GLU A 62 -18.06 -25.95 23.32
C GLU A 62 -17.48 -26.39 24.66
N PHE A 63 -16.23 -26.85 24.68
CA PHE A 63 -15.52 -27.18 25.93
C PHE A 63 -15.41 -25.95 26.83
N PHE A 64 -15.04 -24.79 26.27
CA PHE A 64 -14.97 -23.54 27.03
C PHE A 64 -16.34 -23.17 27.62
N SER A 65 -17.40 -23.18 26.80
CA SER A 65 -18.75 -22.82 27.22
C SER A 65 -19.24 -23.72 28.36
N LYS A 66 -19.11 -25.03 28.22
CA LYS A 66 -19.55 -25.98 29.26
C LYS A 66 -18.76 -25.81 30.57
N LYS A 67 -17.46 -25.59 30.46
CA LYS A 67 -16.57 -25.50 31.64
C LYS A 67 -16.74 -24.20 32.41
N TYR A 68 -16.93 -23.06 31.73
CA TYR A 68 -16.85 -21.73 32.35
C TYR A 68 -18.13 -20.90 32.29
N LEU A 69 -19.05 -21.15 31.33
CA LEU A 69 -20.36 -20.48 31.31
C LEU A 69 -21.45 -21.32 32.02
N HIS A 70 -21.26 -22.64 32.15
CA HIS A 70 -22.26 -23.58 32.69
C HIS A 70 -23.65 -23.45 32.03
N THR A 71 -23.70 -23.02 30.77
CA THR A 71 -24.91 -22.85 29.97
C THR A 71 -24.76 -23.58 28.64
N ASP A 72 -25.84 -24.23 28.22
CA ASP A 72 -26.01 -24.77 26.86
C ASP A 72 -26.92 -23.86 26.01
N VAL A 73 -27.31 -22.69 26.53
CA VAL A 73 -28.18 -21.74 25.83
C VAL A 73 -27.40 -21.02 24.72
N GLU A 74 -27.87 -21.16 23.47
CA GLU A 74 -27.21 -20.58 22.28
C GLU A 74 -27.09 -19.05 22.36
N ALA A 75 -28.08 -18.38 22.96
CA ALA A 75 -28.06 -16.92 23.12
C ALA A 75 -26.90 -16.44 24.01
N ASP A 76 -26.58 -17.17 25.08
CA ASP A 76 -25.48 -16.82 25.99
C ASP A 76 -24.11 -17.01 25.30
N LYS A 77 -23.98 -18.07 24.50
CA LYS A 77 -22.79 -18.32 23.67
C LYS A 77 -22.56 -17.16 22.68
N ILE A 78 -23.62 -16.75 21.98
CA ILE A 78 -23.59 -15.65 21.01
C ILE A 78 -23.21 -14.34 21.68
N ASP A 79 -23.82 -14.02 22.82
CA ASP A 79 -23.49 -12.82 23.58
C ASP A 79 -22.03 -12.80 24.01
N LEU A 80 -21.51 -13.93 24.54
CA LEU A 80 -20.10 -14.04 24.90
C LEU A 80 -19.18 -13.84 23.69
N MET A 81 -19.49 -14.43 22.52
CA MET A 81 -18.71 -14.24 21.31
C MET A 81 -18.63 -12.75 20.92
N PHE A 82 -19.75 -12.03 20.93
CA PHE A 82 -19.75 -10.60 20.64
C PHE A 82 -18.91 -9.80 21.64
N ARG A 83 -18.97 -10.16 22.92
CA ARG A 83 -18.14 -9.54 23.96
C ARG A 83 -16.65 -9.82 23.74
N PHE A 84 -16.26 -11.07 23.49
CA PHE A 84 -14.86 -11.40 23.16
C PHE A 84 -14.35 -10.65 21.93
N ILE A 85 -15.14 -10.57 20.86
CA ILE A 85 -14.77 -9.80 19.67
C ILE A 85 -14.49 -8.33 20.03
N GLN A 86 -15.38 -7.70 20.81
CA GLN A 86 -15.20 -6.31 21.23
C GLN A 86 -13.93 -6.10 22.06
N TYR A 87 -13.64 -6.99 23.01
CA TYR A 87 -12.44 -6.89 23.83
C TYR A 87 -11.17 -7.09 22.99
N ILE A 88 -11.14 -8.10 22.12
CA ILE A 88 -9.97 -8.39 21.27
C ILE A 88 -9.70 -7.23 20.29
N GLU A 89 -10.73 -6.65 19.67
CA GLU A 89 -10.60 -5.44 18.83
C GLU A 89 -9.84 -4.31 19.54
N ARG A 90 -10.08 -4.12 20.84
CA ARG A 90 -9.45 -3.07 21.66
C ARG A 90 -8.06 -3.46 22.13
N GLN A 91 -7.80 -4.75 22.37
CA GLN A 91 -6.45 -5.24 22.64
C GLN A 91 -5.51 -5.01 21.46
N ILE A 92 -6.01 -5.19 20.23
CA ILE A 92 -5.23 -4.92 19.01
C ILE A 92 -4.86 -3.43 18.94
N VAL A 93 -5.82 -2.53 19.20
CA VAL A 93 -5.59 -1.08 19.26
C VAL A 93 -4.54 -0.69 20.31
N LEU A 94 -4.66 -1.24 21.52
CA LEU A 94 -3.69 -1.02 22.58
C LEU A 94 -2.30 -1.50 22.17
N PHE A 95 -2.20 -2.69 21.58
CA PHE A 95 -0.93 -3.23 21.12
C PHE A 95 -0.31 -2.37 20.02
N ASP A 96 -1.11 -1.89 19.06
CA ASP A 96 -0.66 -0.96 18.02
C ASP A 96 -0.09 0.34 18.63
N ALA A 97 -0.81 0.97 19.56
CA ALA A 97 -0.35 2.21 20.22
C ALA A 97 0.95 2.01 21.03
N ILE A 98 1.14 0.84 21.64
CA ILE A 98 2.38 0.51 22.37
C ILE A 98 3.54 0.30 21.40
N GLU A 99 3.34 -0.43 20.30
CA GLU A 99 4.38 -0.61 19.29
C GLU A 99 4.81 0.74 18.68
N ASP A 100 3.84 1.61 18.38
CA ASP A 100 4.09 2.95 17.85
C ASP A 100 4.82 3.84 18.87
N ALA A 101 4.49 3.71 20.16
CA ALA A 101 5.15 4.43 21.24
C ALA A 101 6.60 3.97 21.43
N ALA A 102 6.85 2.66 21.31
CA ALA A 102 8.16 2.05 21.48
C ALA A 102 9.00 2.05 20.20
N PHE A 103 8.44 2.44 19.05
CA PHE A 103 9.09 2.36 17.74
C PHE A 103 10.52 2.92 17.70
N PRO A 104 10.81 4.16 18.16
CA PRO A 104 12.18 4.71 18.12
C PRO A 104 13.13 4.03 19.11
N ILE A 105 12.59 3.32 20.12
CA ILE A 105 13.39 2.56 21.09
C ILE A 105 13.73 1.18 20.53
N VAL A 106 12.77 0.51 19.89
CA VAL A 106 12.95 -0.84 19.34
C VAL A 106 13.79 -0.80 18.06
N ASN A 107 13.53 0.16 17.17
CA ASN A 107 14.30 0.31 15.95
C ASN A 107 15.56 1.15 16.19
N ASN A 108 16.59 0.95 15.36
CA ASN A 108 17.76 1.83 15.40
C ASN A 108 17.54 2.96 14.40
N MET A 109 17.05 4.10 14.88
CA MET A 109 16.72 5.28 14.06
C MET A 109 17.95 5.90 13.40
N GLU A 110 19.13 5.65 13.95
CA GLU A 110 20.41 6.17 13.47
C GLU A 110 21.31 5.06 12.91
N GLY A 111 20.75 3.86 12.71
CA GLY A 111 21.48 2.67 12.30
C GLY A 111 21.45 2.40 10.81
N ARG A 112 21.76 1.15 10.45
CA ARG A 112 21.73 0.68 9.06
C ARG A 112 20.42 1.04 8.37
N GLY A 113 20.52 1.73 7.24
CA GLY A 113 19.35 2.18 6.47
C GLY A 113 18.92 3.62 6.76
N SER A 114 19.53 4.30 7.75
CA SER A 114 19.29 5.72 8.02
C SER A 114 20.13 6.64 7.12
N LEU A 115 19.75 7.92 7.03
CA LEU A 115 20.57 8.92 6.32
C LEU A 115 21.95 9.11 6.96
N ARG A 116 22.03 8.96 8.29
CA ARG A 116 23.29 9.03 9.01
C ARG A 116 24.23 7.89 8.63
N ASP A 117 23.74 6.65 8.61
CA ASP A 117 24.51 5.48 8.15
C ASP A 117 25.01 5.65 6.72
N ILE A 118 24.17 6.19 5.83
CA ILE A 118 24.57 6.49 4.45
C ILE A 118 25.72 7.51 4.43
N LYS A 119 25.60 8.62 5.16
CA LYS A 119 26.62 9.68 5.25
C LYS A 119 27.94 9.13 5.77
N GLU A 120 27.92 8.49 6.94
CA GLU A 120 29.14 7.95 7.59
C GLU A 120 29.81 6.88 6.71
N LYS A 121 29.02 6.02 6.06
CA LYS A 121 29.55 5.00 5.13
C LYS A 121 30.12 5.61 3.86
N SER A 122 29.53 6.70 3.37
CA SER A 122 30.05 7.45 2.22
C SER A 122 31.38 8.10 2.55
N GLU A 123 31.47 8.77 3.70
CA GLU A 123 32.71 9.40 4.19
C GLU A 123 33.82 8.37 4.37
N ALA A 124 33.51 7.25 5.04
CA ALA A 124 34.48 6.17 5.27
C ALA A 124 34.99 5.51 3.98
N ARG A 125 34.22 5.57 2.89
CA ARG A 125 34.58 5.01 1.57
C ARG A 125 35.08 6.06 0.58
N GLY A 126 35.13 7.34 0.95
CA GLY A 126 35.49 8.43 0.06
C GLY A 126 34.50 8.67 -1.09
N LYS A 127 33.20 8.42 -0.88
CA LYS A 127 32.14 8.46 -1.92
C LYS A 127 31.18 9.65 -1.80
N ASN A 128 31.58 10.71 -1.09
CA ASN A 128 30.69 11.84 -0.80
C ASN A 128 30.19 12.55 -2.07
N GLU A 129 31.04 12.72 -3.07
CA GLU A 129 30.67 13.32 -4.36
C GLU A 129 29.70 12.42 -5.14
N GLU A 130 29.98 11.11 -5.22
CA GLU A 130 29.06 10.13 -5.83
C GLU A 130 27.69 10.12 -5.15
N LEU A 131 27.66 10.24 -3.82
CA LEU A 131 26.42 10.31 -3.05
C LEU A 131 25.64 11.58 -3.37
N ALA A 132 26.30 12.74 -3.41
CA ALA A 132 25.65 14.00 -3.75
C ALA A 132 25.09 13.99 -5.18
N GLU A 133 25.88 13.53 -6.16
CA GLU A 133 25.44 13.40 -7.56
C GLU A 133 24.26 12.43 -7.71
N PHE A 134 24.28 11.32 -6.97
CA PHE A 134 23.16 10.38 -6.95
C PHE A 134 21.89 11.03 -6.42
N LEU A 135 21.97 11.73 -5.27
CA LEU A 135 20.82 12.39 -4.65
C LEU A 135 20.23 13.51 -5.52
N GLU A 136 21.04 14.20 -6.32
CA GLU A 136 20.54 15.17 -7.31
C GLU A 136 19.66 14.53 -8.40
N ASN A 137 19.81 13.22 -8.64
CA ASN A 137 19.15 12.51 -9.74
C ASN A 137 18.16 11.42 -9.30
N PHE A 138 18.03 11.23 -7.98
CA PHE A 138 17.27 10.15 -7.37
C PHE A 138 16.06 10.64 -6.58
N ASN A 139 14.91 10.01 -6.81
CA ASN A 139 13.66 10.32 -6.11
C ASN A 139 13.02 9.08 -5.47
N VAL A 140 12.34 9.29 -4.36
CA VAL A 140 11.40 8.35 -3.74
C VAL A 140 10.02 8.98 -3.78
N ARG A 141 9.09 8.34 -4.48
CA ARG A 141 7.69 8.72 -4.49
C ARG A 141 6.85 7.72 -3.71
N THR A 142 6.18 8.19 -2.68
CA THR A 142 5.18 7.40 -1.95
C THR A 142 3.78 7.84 -2.34
N VAL A 143 2.97 6.91 -2.83
CA VAL A 143 1.63 7.20 -3.33
C VAL A 143 0.59 6.67 -2.35
N LEU A 144 -0.11 7.56 -1.64
CA LEU A 144 -1.14 7.17 -0.69
C LEU A 144 -2.37 6.65 -1.41
N THR A 145 -2.86 5.49 -0.99
CA THR A 145 -4.05 4.85 -1.57
C THR A 145 -5.15 4.70 -0.54
N ALA A 146 -6.38 5.03 -0.91
CA ALA A 146 -7.55 4.62 -0.12
C ALA A 146 -7.67 3.11 -0.21
N HIS A 147 -7.90 2.45 0.92
CA HIS A 147 -8.05 1.01 0.93
C HIS A 147 -9.16 0.57 1.91
N PRO A 148 -10.06 -0.35 1.49
CA PRO A 148 -11.18 -0.83 2.28
C PRO A 148 -10.77 -1.85 3.36
N THR A 149 -9.59 -1.74 3.98
CA THR A 149 -9.13 -2.71 4.99
C THR A 149 -8.61 -2.09 6.29
N GLN A 150 -8.54 -0.76 6.40
CA GLN A 150 -8.36 -0.12 7.69
C GLN A 150 -9.74 0.03 8.34
N PHE A 151 -10.07 -0.88 9.26
CA PHE A 151 -11.39 -0.90 9.89
C PHE A 151 -11.52 0.07 11.07
N TYR A 152 -10.46 0.80 11.42
CA TYR A 152 -10.54 1.79 12.49
C TYR A 152 -11.29 3.04 12.01
N PRO A 153 -12.41 3.42 12.65
CA PRO A 153 -13.04 4.70 12.37
C PRO A 153 -12.17 5.85 12.90
N GLY A 154 -12.32 7.05 12.32
CA GLY A 154 -11.55 8.24 12.70
C GLY A 154 -11.43 8.50 14.22
N PRO A 155 -12.52 8.35 15.02
CA PRO A 155 -12.44 8.47 16.48
C PRO A 155 -11.45 7.49 17.14
N VAL A 156 -11.35 6.25 16.64
CA VAL A 156 -10.40 5.25 17.16
C VAL A 156 -8.96 5.63 16.79
N LEU A 157 -8.73 6.18 15.59
CA LEU A 157 -7.41 6.67 15.19
C LEU A 157 -6.94 7.85 16.07
N GLY A 158 -7.85 8.76 16.43
CA GLY A 158 -7.55 9.83 17.39
C GLY A 158 -7.13 9.27 18.76
N ILE A 159 -7.87 8.28 19.26
CA ILE A 159 -7.53 7.61 20.52
C ILE A 159 -6.18 6.89 20.44
N ILE A 160 -5.86 6.22 19.32
CA ILE A 160 -4.55 5.58 19.11
C ILE A 160 -3.43 6.62 19.24
N ASN A 161 -3.55 7.75 18.55
CA ASN A 161 -2.54 8.81 18.59
C ASN A 161 -2.32 9.34 20.01
N ASP A 162 -3.42 9.67 20.71
CA ASP A 162 -3.35 10.20 22.07
C ASP A 162 -2.81 9.15 23.06
N LEU A 163 -3.15 7.88 22.85
CA LEU A 163 -2.68 6.77 23.68
C LEU A 163 -1.19 6.52 23.46
N THR A 164 -0.72 6.54 22.21
CA THR A 164 0.70 6.47 21.86
C THR A 164 1.48 7.57 22.57
N GLN A 165 1.01 8.82 22.52
CA GLN A 165 1.67 9.93 23.21
C GLN A 165 1.67 9.75 24.74
N ALA A 166 0.53 9.39 25.33
CA ALA A 166 0.45 9.14 26.76
C ALA A 166 1.35 7.99 27.23
N ILE A 167 1.53 6.95 26.41
CA ILE A 167 2.48 5.84 26.67
C ILE A 167 3.94 6.30 26.58
N ARG A 168 4.27 7.19 25.63
CA ARG A 168 5.61 7.79 25.51
C ARG A 168 5.94 8.62 26.76
N ASP A 169 4.99 9.42 27.21
CA ASP A 169 5.13 10.30 28.38
C ASP A 169 5.00 9.54 29.72
N ASN A 170 4.68 8.24 29.67
CA ASN A 170 4.35 7.41 30.83
C ASN A 170 3.24 8.02 31.73
N ASN A 171 2.26 8.68 31.11
CA ASN A 171 1.14 9.31 31.81
C ASN A 171 0.02 8.29 32.11
N LEU A 172 0.18 7.53 33.19
CA LEU A 172 -0.75 6.46 33.57
C LEU A 172 -2.22 6.93 33.71
N LEU A 173 -2.44 8.15 34.22
CA LEU A 173 -3.79 8.70 34.39
C LEU A 173 -4.48 8.89 33.04
N GLN A 174 -3.77 9.51 32.08
CA GLN A 174 -4.28 9.73 30.74
C GLN A 174 -4.45 8.41 29.98
N ILE A 175 -3.51 7.46 30.12
CA ILE A 175 -3.64 6.10 29.55
C ILE A 175 -4.93 5.44 30.04
N LYS A 176 -5.21 5.47 31.35
CA LYS A 176 -6.44 4.89 31.92
C LYS A 176 -7.70 5.55 31.36
N GLN A 177 -7.71 6.87 31.21
CA GLN A 177 -8.82 7.62 30.63
C GLN A 177 -9.06 7.26 29.17
N LEU A 178 -7.99 7.22 28.37
CA LEU A 178 -8.06 6.86 26.94
C LEU A 178 -8.47 5.41 26.73
N LEU A 179 -8.01 4.48 27.57
CA LEU A 179 -8.47 3.09 27.55
C LEU A 179 -9.96 2.96 27.89
N ALA A 180 -10.46 3.75 28.85
CA ALA A 180 -11.88 3.80 29.18
C ALA A 180 -12.71 4.39 28.03
N GLN A 181 -12.19 5.45 27.38
CA GLN A 181 -12.80 6.02 26.17
C GLN A 181 -12.83 4.99 25.03
N LEU A 182 -11.72 4.28 24.80
CA LEU A 182 -11.60 3.23 23.79
C LEU A 182 -12.64 2.14 23.99
N GLY A 183 -12.85 1.71 25.24
CA GLY A 183 -13.87 0.72 25.58
C GLY A 183 -15.27 1.11 25.12
N LYS A 184 -15.64 2.39 25.29
CA LYS A 184 -16.96 2.95 24.94
C LYS A 184 -17.09 3.39 23.48
N THR A 185 -15.98 3.47 22.74
CA THR A 185 -15.99 3.99 21.36
C THR A 185 -16.43 2.90 20.38
N PRO A 186 -17.39 3.17 19.48
CA PRO A 186 -17.78 2.22 18.44
C PRO A 186 -16.67 1.98 17.40
N PHE A 187 -16.53 0.73 16.94
CA PHE A 187 -15.53 0.31 15.94
C PHE A 187 -16.11 0.16 14.53
N ILE A 188 -17.39 0.46 14.33
CA ILE A 188 -18.09 0.27 13.04
C ILE A 188 -18.77 1.56 12.64
N LYS A 189 -18.67 1.89 11.36
CA LYS A 189 -19.51 2.91 10.72
C LYS A 189 -20.81 2.27 10.24
N ASN A 190 -21.94 2.88 10.55
CA ASN A 190 -23.24 2.41 10.09
C ASN A 190 -23.42 2.65 8.57
N GLU A 191 -22.77 3.68 8.04
CA GLU A 191 -22.85 4.09 6.64
C GLU A 191 -21.52 3.86 5.91
N LYS A 192 -21.60 3.55 4.61
CA LYS A 192 -20.40 3.44 3.76
C LYS A 192 -19.74 4.81 3.61
N PRO A 193 -18.40 4.91 3.74
CA PRO A 193 -17.73 6.17 3.54
C PRO A 193 -17.85 6.64 2.08
N ASN A 194 -18.06 7.94 1.90
CA ASN A 194 -17.93 8.60 0.60
C ASN A 194 -16.43 8.66 0.22
N PRO A 195 -16.03 8.49 -1.07
CA PRO A 195 -14.63 8.68 -1.48
C PRO A 195 -13.97 9.98 -0.98
N PHE A 196 -14.73 11.06 -0.82
CA PHE A 196 -14.20 12.31 -0.24
C PHE A 196 -13.78 12.15 1.23
N ASP A 197 -14.53 11.41 2.04
CA ASP A 197 -14.19 11.17 3.45
C ASP A 197 -12.93 10.32 3.58
N GLU A 198 -12.76 9.34 2.68
CA GLU A 198 -11.53 8.54 2.58
C GLU A 198 -10.32 9.43 2.27
N ALA A 199 -10.49 10.38 1.34
CA ALA A 199 -9.45 11.36 1.01
C ALA A 199 -9.12 12.25 2.22
N VAL A 200 -10.11 12.82 2.91
CA VAL A 200 -9.90 13.67 4.10
C VAL A 200 -9.14 12.91 5.19
N SER A 201 -9.48 11.64 5.41
CA SER A 201 -8.79 10.80 6.39
C SER A 201 -7.31 10.59 6.05
N LEU A 202 -6.96 10.46 4.77
CA LEU A 202 -5.57 10.27 4.36
C LEU A 202 -4.78 11.59 4.30
N ILE A 203 -5.45 12.70 4.02
CA ILE A 203 -4.88 14.05 4.09
C ILE A 203 -4.42 14.38 5.52
N TRP A 204 -5.05 13.80 6.55
CA TRP A 204 -4.57 13.93 7.93
C TRP A 204 -3.11 13.44 8.10
N TYR A 205 -2.73 12.31 7.48
CA TYR A 205 -1.35 11.82 7.52
C TYR A 205 -0.40 12.75 6.76
N LEU A 206 -0.88 13.37 5.66
CA LEU A 206 -0.11 14.39 4.95
C LEU A 206 0.18 15.59 5.87
N GLU A 207 -0.86 16.15 6.50
CA GLU A 207 -0.77 17.32 7.40
C GLU A 207 0.12 17.06 8.62
N ASN A 208 -0.04 15.91 9.29
CA ASN A 208 0.52 15.69 10.62
C ASN A 208 1.82 14.86 10.62
N VAL A 209 2.04 14.04 9.59
CA VAL A 209 3.18 13.11 9.54
C VAL A 209 4.13 13.44 8.39
N PHE A 210 3.65 13.36 7.14
CA PHE A 210 4.53 13.52 5.97
C PHE A 210 5.06 14.95 5.81
N TYR A 211 4.25 15.97 6.10
CA TYR A 211 4.68 17.37 6.02
C TYR A 211 5.93 17.65 6.86
N ASN A 212 5.92 17.19 8.12
CA ASN A 212 7.05 17.33 9.03
C ASN A 212 8.20 16.42 8.61
N THR A 213 7.94 15.11 8.49
CA THR A 213 8.98 14.11 8.23
C THR A 213 9.74 14.37 6.94
N ALA A 214 9.04 14.62 5.83
CA ALA A 214 9.70 14.83 4.55
C ALA A 214 10.44 16.17 4.50
N GLY A 215 9.90 17.21 5.16
CA GLY A 215 10.59 18.49 5.32
C GLY A 215 11.89 18.36 6.12
N ASP A 216 11.85 17.66 7.25
CA ASP A 216 13.01 17.44 8.12
C ASP A 216 14.09 16.59 7.43
N LEU A 217 13.68 15.56 6.68
CA LEU A 217 14.59 14.74 5.89
C LEU A 217 15.29 15.57 4.80
N MET A 218 14.54 16.38 4.05
CA MET A 218 15.12 17.26 3.03
C MET A 218 16.08 18.28 3.65
N HIS A 219 15.70 18.88 4.78
CA HIS A 219 16.55 19.81 5.50
C HIS A 219 17.85 19.14 5.99
N TYR A 220 17.77 17.92 6.51
CA TYR A 220 18.96 17.15 6.89
C TYR A 220 19.88 16.87 5.69
N LEU A 221 19.33 16.49 4.54
CA LEU A 221 20.08 16.20 3.31
C LEU A 221 20.82 17.45 2.81
N GLU A 222 20.13 18.58 2.68
CA GLU A 222 20.72 19.83 2.23
C GLU A 222 21.78 20.35 3.21
N THR A 223 21.57 20.22 4.52
CA THR A 223 22.51 20.74 5.52
C THR A 223 23.73 19.85 5.73
N ASN A 224 23.56 18.52 5.70
CA ASN A 224 24.59 17.58 6.18
C ASN A 224 25.23 16.73 5.08
N ILE A 225 24.56 16.52 3.95
CA ILE A 225 25.07 15.65 2.87
C ILE A 225 25.48 16.46 1.64
N ALA A 226 24.71 17.49 1.27
CA ALA A 226 24.99 18.35 0.13
C ALA A 226 25.05 19.85 0.51
N PRO A 227 25.90 20.26 1.48
CA PRO A 227 25.91 21.64 2.01
C PRO A 227 26.25 22.74 0.98
N ASN A 228 26.92 22.38 -0.13
CA ASN A 228 27.30 23.31 -1.19
C ASN A 228 26.39 23.24 -2.43
N GLY A 229 25.44 22.31 -2.45
CA GLY A 229 24.55 22.07 -3.58
C GLY A 229 23.12 22.34 -3.15
N ASN A 230 22.46 23.33 -3.76
CA ASN A 230 21.00 23.34 -3.76
C ASN A 230 20.58 22.06 -4.47
N ILE A 231 20.14 21.04 -3.73
CA ILE A 231 19.52 19.84 -4.30
C ILE A 231 18.28 20.33 -5.06
N LYS A 232 18.41 20.55 -6.37
CA LYS A 232 17.33 21.12 -7.18
C LYS A 232 16.19 20.13 -7.41
N ASN A 233 16.46 18.85 -7.18
CA ASN A 233 15.53 17.76 -7.42
C ASN A 233 14.76 17.41 -6.12
N PRO A 234 13.42 17.33 -6.16
CA PRO A 234 12.64 16.90 -5.00
C PRO A 234 12.84 15.40 -4.76
N ILE A 235 13.80 15.07 -3.89
CA ILE A 235 14.16 13.69 -3.52
C ILE A 235 12.97 12.92 -2.96
N ILE A 236 12.09 13.59 -2.21
CA ILE A 236 10.85 13.00 -1.70
C ILE A 236 9.68 13.56 -2.50
N GLN A 237 8.81 12.69 -3.01
CA GLN A 237 7.58 13.09 -3.68
C GLN A 237 6.39 12.34 -3.11
N LEU A 238 5.23 13.00 -3.08
CA LEU A 238 3.99 12.41 -2.59
C LEU A 238 2.98 12.31 -3.73
N GLY A 239 2.40 11.13 -3.91
CA GLY A 239 1.26 10.89 -4.77
C GLY A 239 0.01 10.58 -3.96
N PHE A 240 -1.15 10.74 -4.58
CA PHE A 240 -2.44 10.58 -3.94
C PHE A 240 -3.45 9.98 -4.93
N TRP A 241 -4.09 8.88 -4.55
CA TRP A 241 -5.15 8.22 -5.33
C TRP A 241 -6.59 8.46 -4.85
N PRO A 242 -6.88 8.68 -3.55
CA PRO A 242 -8.26 8.93 -3.11
C PRO A 242 -8.86 10.12 -3.86
N GLY A 243 -10.03 9.92 -4.48
CA GLY A 243 -10.68 10.93 -5.34
C GLY A 243 -10.18 10.99 -6.79
N GLY A 244 -9.10 10.29 -7.15
CA GLY A 244 -8.58 10.20 -8.52
C GLY A 244 -8.65 8.79 -9.13
N ASP A 245 -8.59 7.73 -8.32
CA ASP A 245 -8.68 6.34 -8.79
C ASP A 245 -10.14 5.88 -8.98
N ARG A 246 -10.58 5.88 -10.24
CA ARG A 246 -11.95 5.59 -10.70
C ARG A 246 -12.12 4.14 -11.16
N ASP A 247 -11.03 3.37 -11.26
CA ASP A 247 -11.06 2.00 -11.78
C ASP A 247 -11.94 1.10 -10.91
N GLY A 248 -13.10 0.76 -11.46
CA GLY A 248 -14.12 -0.05 -10.79
C GLY A 248 -14.75 0.62 -9.57
N ASN A 249 -14.72 1.96 -9.49
CA ASN A 249 -15.39 2.76 -8.47
C ASN A 249 -16.25 3.89 -9.08
N PRO A 250 -17.54 3.64 -9.35
CA PRO A 250 -18.40 4.66 -9.96
C PRO A 250 -18.66 5.86 -9.03
N PHE A 251 -18.40 5.73 -7.74
CA PHE A 251 -18.60 6.81 -6.77
C PHE A 251 -17.51 7.88 -6.85
N VAL A 252 -16.38 7.62 -7.51
CA VAL A 252 -15.35 8.65 -7.74
C VAL A 252 -15.76 9.48 -8.96
N THR A 253 -16.52 10.53 -8.70
CA THR A 253 -17.01 11.48 -9.70
C THR A 253 -16.03 12.64 -9.89
N THR A 254 -16.16 13.36 -11.00
CA THR A 254 -15.38 14.56 -11.30
C THR A 254 -15.48 15.62 -10.19
N ASP A 255 -16.67 15.81 -9.61
CA ASP A 255 -16.88 16.72 -8.48
C ASP A 255 -16.06 16.31 -7.25
N ILE A 256 -16.00 15.01 -6.94
CA ILE A 256 -15.14 14.51 -5.86
C ILE A 256 -13.67 14.76 -6.18
N THR A 257 -13.22 14.49 -7.40
CA THR A 257 -11.83 14.74 -7.83
C THR A 257 -11.43 16.20 -7.60
N LEU A 258 -12.29 17.14 -8.00
CA LEU A 258 -12.07 18.59 -7.79
C LEU A 258 -12.07 18.96 -6.30
N LYS A 259 -13.03 18.45 -5.52
CA LYS A 259 -13.10 18.68 -4.07
C LYS A 259 -11.86 18.16 -3.34
N VAL A 260 -11.34 17.00 -3.72
CA VAL A 260 -10.11 16.45 -3.13
C VAL A 260 -8.90 17.30 -3.49
N ALA A 261 -8.75 17.72 -4.74
CA ALA A 261 -7.67 18.60 -5.15
C ALA A 261 -7.71 19.95 -4.40
N ASP A 262 -8.90 20.53 -4.22
CA ASP A 262 -9.06 21.76 -3.44
C ASP A 262 -8.75 21.54 -1.94
N ARG A 263 -9.17 20.40 -1.39
CA ARG A 263 -8.84 20.02 0.00
C ARG A 263 -7.34 19.84 0.19
N LEU A 264 -6.64 19.19 -0.74
CA LEU A 264 -5.17 19.05 -0.71
C LEU A 264 -4.48 20.42 -0.69
N ARG A 265 -4.85 21.32 -1.62
CA ARG A 265 -4.35 22.69 -1.69
C ARG A 265 -4.61 23.48 -0.40
N THR A 266 -5.84 23.44 0.11
CA THR A 266 -6.21 24.14 1.35
C THR A 266 -5.42 23.62 2.55
N SER A 267 -5.16 22.30 2.59
CA SER A 267 -4.43 21.65 3.69
C SER A 267 -2.95 22.06 3.72
N ILE A 268 -2.28 22.15 2.58
CA ILE A 268 -0.88 22.61 2.55
C ILE A 268 -0.76 24.11 2.86
N LEU A 269 -1.68 24.93 2.36
CA LEU A 269 -1.72 26.36 2.71
C LEU A 269 -1.96 26.58 4.21
N LYS A 270 -2.78 25.74 4.85
CA LYS A 270 -2.98 25.74 6.30
C LYS A 270 -1.68 25.40 7.05
N CYS A 271 -0.89 24.45 6.55
CA CYS A 271 0.42 24.12 7.13
C CYS A 271 1.37 25.32 7.04
N TYR A 272 1.51 25.94 5.85
CA TYR A 272 2.33 27.14 5.69
C TYR A 272 1.87 28.31 6.55
N TYR A 273 0.56 28.51 6.69
CA TYR A 273 0.00 29.54 7.57
C TYR A 273 0.47 29.35 9.02
N PHE A 274 0.43 28.13 9.55
CA PHE A 274 0.89 27.88 10.92
C PHE A 274 2.40 28.08 11.09
N GLU A 275 3.22 27.68 10.13
CA GLU A 275 4.66 27.95 10.16
C GLU A 275 4.96 29.45 10.08
N MET A 276 4.31 30.16 9.16
CA MET A 276 4.44 31.62 9.05
C MET A 276 3.98 32.33 10.33
N ARG A 277 2.94 31.85 10.99
CA ARG A 277 2.48 32.37 12.29
C ARG A 277 3.53 32.15 13.39
N ASN A 278 4.22 31.02 13.38
CA ASN A 278 5.32 30.75 14.32
C ASN A 278 6.53 31.65 14.02
N LEU A 279 6.91 31.80 12.75
CA LEU A 279 7.99 32.70 12.32
C LEU A 279 7.67 34.16 12.66
N LYS A 280 6.43 34.62 12.51
CA LYS A 280 5.97 35.98 12.88
C LYS A 280 6.27 36.34 14.34
N ARG A 281 6.24 35.37 15.25
CA ARG A 281 6.57 35.59 16.67
C ARG A 281 8.08 35.79 16.90
N LYS A 282 8.92 35.31 15.97
CA LYS A 282 10.38 35.31 16.06
C LYS A 282 11.00 36.44 15.23
N LEU A 283 10.60 36.54 13.97
CA LEU A 283 11.06 37.52 12.97
C LEU A 283 10.41 38.90 13.17
N THR A 284 10.71 39.50 14.32
CA THR A 284 10.19 40.83 14.74
C THR A 284 11.10 41.98 14.32
N PHE A 285 12.03 41.71 13.39
CA PHE A 285 13.10 42.61 13.02
C PHE A 285 12.61 43.74 12.10
N SER A 286 13.27 44.89 12.18
CA SER A 286 13.01 46.01 11.28
C SER A 286 13.20 45.59 9.82
N GLY A 287 12.21 45.85 8.98
CA GLY A 287 12.24 45.51 7.56
C GLY A 287 11.72 44.12 7.22
N VAL A 288 11.47 43.27 8.22
CA VAL A 288 11.00 41.89 8.07
C VAL A 288 9.59 41.70 8.65
N ASP A 289 9.31 42.34 9.78
CA ASP A 289 8.06 42.25 10.53
C ASP A 289 6.81 42.46 9.66
N PHE A 290 6.82 43.48 8.80
CA PHE A 290 5.70 43.78 7.90
C PHE A 290 5.54 42.74 6.78
N LEU A 291 6.64 42.23 6.21
CA LEU A 291 6.62 41.22 5.14
C LEU A 291 6.03 39.91 5.67
N VAL A 292 6.49 39.49 6.85
CA VAL A 292 6.00 38.27 7.50
C VAL A 292 4.52 38.40 7.87
N ALA A 293 4.10 39.57 8.35
CA ALA A 293 2.69 39.84 8.66
C ALA A 293 1.80 39.85 7.40
N GLU A 294 2.28 40.40 6.29
CA GLU A 294 1.57 40.40 5.01
C GLU A 294 1.38 38.97 4.47
N LEU A 295 2.46 38.17 4.48
CA LEU A 295 2.42 36.77 4.06
C LEU A 295 1.46 35.94 4.91
N GLU A 296 1.52 36.10 6.24
CA GLU A 296 0.60 35.41 7.16
C GLU A 296 -0.86 35.79 6.89
N ASN A 297 -1.15 37.07 6.62
CA ASN A 297 -2.50 37.51 6.28
C ASN A 297 -2.99 36.95 4.94
N LYS A 298 -2.15 36.97 3.90
CA LYS A 298 -2.49 36.40 2.59
C LYS A 298 -2.75 34.90 2.67
N LEU A 299 -1.95 34.16 3.42
CA LEU A 299 -2.17 32.73 3.68
C LEU A 299 -3.46 32.50 4.48
N TYR A 300 -3.69 33.26 5.55
CA TYR A 300 -4.93 33.18 6.34
C TYR A 300 -6.17 33.38 5.47
N ARG A 301 -6.16 34.40 4.60
CA ARG A 301 -7.29 34.67 3.70
C ARG A 301 -7.51 33.55 2.69
N SER A 302 -6.43 32.97 2.16
CA SER A 302 -6.49 31.85 1.22
C SER A 302 -7.01 30.55 1.83
N VAL A 303 -6.96 30.41 3.16
CA VAL A 303 -7.41 29.19 3.88
C VAL A 303 -8.80 29.36 4.48
N PHE A 304 -9.13 30.53 5.05
CA PHE A 304 -10.31 30.70 5.91
C PHE A 304 -11.42 31.60 5.35
N TYR A 305 -11.15 32.42 4.32
CA TYR A 305 -12.14 33.37 3.77
C TYR A 305 -12.66 33.00 2.39
N SER A 306 -11.90 32.25 1.58
CA SER A 306 -12.25 32.00 0.19
C SER A 306 -12.74 30.57 -0.06
N THR A 307 -13.85 30.45 -0.77
CA THR A 307 -14.18 29.23 -1.53
C THR A 307 -13.36 29.23 -2.83
N GLY A 308 -12.09 28.86 -2.76
CA GLY A 308 -11.26 28.56 -3.93
C GLY A 308 -10.40 29.70 -4.51
N GLU A 309 -10.54 30.94 -4.05
CA GLU A 309 -9.65 32.07 -4.42
C GLU A 309 -8.36 32.06 -3.56
N ILE A 310 -7.19 32.14 -4.20
CA ILE A 310 -5.91 32.28 -3.49
C ILE A 310 -5.46 33.74 -3.53
N PHE A 311 -5.04 34.29 -2.39
CA PHE A 311 -4.58 35.68 -2.25
C PHE A 311 -3.05 35.84 -2.41
N ILE A 312 -2.36 34.76 -2.75
CA ILE A 312 -0.91 34.72 -2.98
C ILE A 312 -0.60 33.60 -3.98
N THR A 313 0.33 33.83 -4.90
CA THR A 313 0.79 32.77 -5.81
C THR A 313 2.02 32.04 -5.23
N LEU A 314 2.31 30.82 -5.69
CA LEU A 314 3.49 30.08 -5.23
C LEU A 314 4.79 30.87 -5.51
N GLU A 315 4.91 31.46 -6.69
CA GLU A 315 6.07 32.27 -7.07
C GLU A 315 6.20 33.53 -6.22
N GLU A 316 5.09 34.23 -5.95
CA GLU A 316 5.09 35.36 -5.03
C GLU A 316 5.52 34.94 -3.63
N PHE A 317 4.99 33.83 -3.11
CA PHE A 317 5.34 33.33 -1.78
C PHE A 317 6.83 33.00 -1.67
N LYS A 318 7.37 32.24 -2.64
CA LYS A 318 8.81 31.93 -2.69
C LYS A 318 9.68 33.19 -2.80
N SER A 319 9.28 34.14 -3.64
CA SER A 319 10.01 35.40 -3.82
C SER A 319 10.08 36.20 -2.53
N GLN A 320 8.96 36.34 -1.81
CA GLN A 320 8.93 37.06 -0.53
C GLN A 320 9.71 36.33 0.57
N LEU A 321 9.64 35.00 0.66
CA LEU A 321 10.47 34.22 1.60
C LEU A 321 11.97 34.42 1.34
N ASN A 322 12.40 34.38 0.08
CA ASN A 322 13.79 34.65 -0.28
C ASN A 322 14.19 36.10 0.03
N LYS A 323 13.31 37.06 -0.19
CA LYS A 323 13.56 38.46 0.20
C LYS A 323 13.76 38.59 1.72
N ILE A 324 12.91 37.94 2.51
CA ILE A 324 13.06 37.89 3.97
C ILE A 324 14.40 37.26 4.35
N LYS A 325 14.77 36.14 3.69
CA LYS A 325 16.06 35.45 3.89
C LYS A 325 17.24 36.40 3.65
N THR A 326 17.25 37.11 2.53
CA THR A 326 18.30 38.08 2.20
C THR A 326 18.44 39.14 3.29
N ILE A 327 17.33 39.74 3.75
CA ILE A 327 17.37 40.78 4.79
C ILE A 327 17.91 40.21 6.12
N ILE A 328 17.48 39.01 6.52
CA ILE A 328 17.95 38.36 7.75
C ILE A 328 19.46 38.08 7.70
N VAL A 329 19.95 37.55 6.58
CA VAL A 329 21.37 37.24 6.39
C VAL A 329 22.23 38.52 6.37
N GLU A 330 21.81 39.54 5.62
CA GLU A 330 22.61 40.75 5.44
C GLU A 330 22.55 41.71 6.65
N GLN A 331 21.41 41.79 7.33
CA GLN A 331 21.14 42.87 8.30
C GLN A 331 20.91 42.38 9.73
N HIS A 332 20.54 41.10 9.93
CA HIS A 332 20.15 40.56 11.25
C HIS A 332 20.95 39.32 11.65
N GLN A 333 22.21 39.23 11.19
CA GLN A 333 23.19 38.20 11.56
C GLN A 333 22.65 36.77 11.43
N SER A 334 21.83 36.51 10.42
CA SER A 334 21.24 35.19 10.14
C SER A 334 20.35 34.64 11.27
N LEU A 335 19.86 35.48 12.18
CA LEU A 335 19.05 35.02 13.31
C LEU A 335 17.73 34.39 12.84
N TYR A 336 17.51 33.12 13.20
CA TYR A 336 16.38 32.28 12.75
C TYR A 336 16.36 31.96 11.24
N VAL A 337 17.48 32.10 10.53
CA VAL A 337 17.54 31.76 9.08
C VAL A 337 17.20 30.29 8.83
N ASP A 338 17.67 29.37 9.69
CA ASP A 338 17.44 27.93 9.54
C ASP A 338 15.94 27.57 9.54
N GLU A 339 15.14 28.25 10.36
CA GLU A 339 13.69 28.03 10.41
C GLU A 339 12.98 28.52 9.16
N LEU A 340 13.45 29.64 8.58
CA LEU A 340 12.95 30.16 7.32
C LEU A 340 13.35 29.27 6.14
N GLU A 341 14.59 28.76 6.16
CA GLU A 341 15.08 27.80 5.17
C GLU A 341 14.31 26.49 5.23
N ALA A 342 14.03 25.96 6.43
CA ALA A 342 13.19 24.78 6.60
C ALA A 342 11.79 24.98 5.97
N LEU A 343 11.17 26.16 6.14
CA LEU A 343 9.92 26.49 5.45
C LEU A 343 10.11 26.57 3.92
N LEU A 344 11.17 27.21 3.44
CA LEU A 344 11.46 27.32 2.00
C LEU A 344 11.61 25.93 1.35
N ILE A 345 12.31 25.00 2.04
CA ILE A 345 12.47 23.60 1.64
C ILE A 345 11.09 22.93 1.53
N LYS A 346 10.24 23.06 2.54
CA LYS A 346 8.86 22.52 2.50
C LYS A 346 8.04 23.12 1.36
N VAL A 347 8.19 24.42 1.08
CA VAL A 347 7.49 25.10 -0.04
C VAL A 347 7.99 24.58 -1.40
N ASN A 348 9.28 24.31 -1.54
CA ASN A 348 9.84 23.69 -2.74
C ASN A 348 9.39 22.24 -2.91
N LEU A 349 9.25 21.52 -1.80
CA LEU A 349 8.86 20.11 -1.77
C LEU A 349 7.37 19.89 -2.13
N PHE A 350 6.46 20.66 -1.53
CA PHE A 350 5.02 20.41 -1.61
C PHE A 350 4.26 21.37 -2.54
N GLY A 351 4.85 22.53 -2.88
CA GLY A 351 4.18 23.57 -3.64
C GLY A 351 2.80 23.95 -3.05
N PHE A 352 1.83 24.29 -3.90
CA PHE A 352 0.43 24.54 -3.52
C PHE A 352 -0.50 23.37 -3.82
N HIS A 353 0.05 22.18 -4.06
CA HIS A 353 -0.74 20.98 -4.36
C HIS A 353 -0.65 19.90 -3.27
N PHE A 354 0.33 19.97 -2.37
CA PHE A 354 0.62 19.00 -1.30
C PHE A 354 1.11 17.64 -1.82
N ALA A 355 0.28 16.94 -2.59
CA ALA A 355 0.58 15.66 -3.22
C ALA A 355 -0.07 15.62 -4.60
N THR A 356 0.56 14.95 -5.56
CA THR A 356 0.02 14.81 -6.92
C THR A 356 -1.19 13.88 -6.91
N LEU A 357 -2.34 14.35 -7.36
CA LEU A 357 -3.52 13.52 -7.55
C LEU A 357 -3.40 12.74 -8.87
N ASP A 358 -3.23 11.43 -8.78
CA ASP A 358 -3.21 10.55 -9.97
C ASP A 358 -4.65 10.22 -10.38
N ILE A 359 -4.95 10.33 -11.68
CA ILE A 359 -6.21 9.83 -12.24
C ILE A 359 -5.98 8.43 -12.79
N ARG A 360 -6.87 7.48 -12.47
CA ARG A 360 -6.75 6.09 -12.94
C ARG A 360 -8.08 5.59 -13.51
N GLN A 361 -8.02 4.93 -14.66
CA GLN A 361 -9.17 4.28 -15.31
C GLN A 361 -8.74 3.02 -16.08
N ASN A 362 -9.69 2.12 -16.34
CA ASN A 362 -9.47 0.88 -17.09
C ASN A 362 -9.49 1.11 -18.61
N SER A 363 -8.56 0.47 -19.34
CA SER A 363 -8.48 0.51 -20.81
C SER A 363 -9.81 0.18 -21.50
N LYS A 364 -10.55 -0.83 -21.01
CA LYS A 364 -11.85 -1.22 -21.58
C LYS A 364 -12.91 -0.11 -21.51
N ILE A 365 -12.80 0.79 -20.54
CA ILE A 365 -13.66 1.97 -20.46
C ILE A 365 -13.24 2.99 -21.53
N HIS A 366 -11.93 3.17 -21.74
CA HIS A 366 -11.43 4.02 -22.83
C HIS A 366 -11.91 3.51 -24.19
N ASP A 367 -11.77 2.21 -24.48
CA ASP A 367 -12.24 1.61 -25.74
C ASP A 367 -13.73 1.88 -25.99
N ALA A 368 -14.56 1.73 -24.95
CA ALA A 368 -16.01 1.96 -25.03
C ALA A 368 -16.36 3.44 -25.22
N VAL A 369 -15.63 4.33 -24.55
CA VAL A 369 -15.77 5.78 -24.69
C VAL A 369 -15.32 6.25 -26.08
N PHE A 370 -14.24 5.67 -26.63
CA PHE A 370 -13.80 5.96 -28.00
C PHE A 370 -14.83 5.55 -29.04
N ARG A 371 -15.51 4.42 -28.85
CA ARG A 371 -16.62 4.00 -29.72
C ARG A 371 -17.73 5.03 -29.75
N ASP A 372 -18.15 5.51 -28.58
CA ASP A 372 -19.20 6.53 -28.48
C ASP A 372 -18.76 7.87 -29.12
N ILE A 373 -17.49 8.27 -28.94
CA ILE A 373 -16.90 9.46 -29.58
C ILE A 373 -16.83 9.31 -31.10
N PHE A 374 -16.37 8.15 -31.58
CA PHE A 374 -16.31 7.86 -33.01
C PHE A 374 -17.69 7.91 -33.64
N ASP A 375 -18.69 7.24 -33.05
CA ASP A 375 -20.06 7.21 -33.54
C ASP A 375 -20.66 8.63 -33.58
N TYR A 376 -20.37 9.47 -32.57
CA TYR A 376 -20.77 10.88 -32.54
C TYR A 376 -20.18 11.68 -33.71
N TYR A 377 -18.87 11.58 -33.96
CA TYR A 377 -18.23 12.30 -35.06
C TYR A 377 -18.71 11.79 -36.42
N LEU A 378 -18.90 10.48 -36.57
CA LEU A 378 -19.40 9.86 -37.79
C LEU A 378 -20.84 10.32 -38.10
N ALA A 379 -21.72 10.34 -37.10
CA ALA A 379 -23.11 10.79 -37.25
C ALA A 379 -23.21 12.28 -37.63
N ASN A 380 -22.25 13.10 -37.19
CA ASN A 380 -22.18 14.52 -37.51
C ASN A 380 -21.40 14.84 -38.80
N GLY A 381 -20.95 13.82 -39.54
CA GLY A 381 -20.22 14.00 -40.80
C GLY A 381 -18.83 14.62 -40.64
N SER A 382 -18.22 14.49 -39.46
CA SER A 382 -16.89 15.01 -39.18
C SER A 382 -15.78 14.14 -39.77
N GLU A 383 -14.69 14.77 -40.20
CA GLU A 383 -13.50 14.10 -40.76
C GLU A 383 -12.42 13.82 -39.70
N VAL A 384 -12.71 14.01 -38.41
CA VAL A 384 -11.75 13.74 -37.31
C VAL A 384 -11.28 12.28 -37.32
N PHE A 385 -12.13 11.34 -37.70
CA PHE A 385 -11.80 9.92 -37.83
C PHE A 385 -12.10 9.41 -39.25
N PRO A 386 -11.30 8.46 -39.79
CA PRO A 386 -11.66 7.76 -41.02
C PRO A 386 -12.89 6.86 -40.79
N LYS A 387 -13.81 6.82 -41.76
CA LYS A 387 -15.09 6.07 -41.64
C LYS A 387 -14.92 4.58 -41.32
N ASN A 388 -13.79 3.99 -41.71
CA ASN A 388 -13.45 2.58 -41.50
C ASN A 388 -12.50 2.36 -40.30
N TYR A 389 -12.39 3.31 -39.36
CA TYR A 389 -11.45 3.24 -38.23
C TYR A 389 -11.43 1.88 -37.49
N TYR A 390 -12.59 1.28 -37.24
CA TYR A 390 -12.67 -0.01 -36.54
C TYR A 390 -12.21 -1.22 -37.36
N GLU A 391 -12.12 -1.08 -38.68
CA GLU A 391 -11.63 -2.10 -39.61
C GLU A 391 -10.10 -2.02 -39.81
N LEU A 392 -9.46 -0.94 -39.33
CA LEU A 392 -8.02 -0.73 -39.41
C LEU A 392 -7.23 -1.71 -38.51
N SER A 393 -6.01 -2.02 -38.93
CA SER A 393 -5.02 -2.70 -38.09
C SER A 393 -4.61 -1.85 -36.87
N GLU A 394 -3.98 -2.47 -35.86
CA GLU A 394 -3.53 -1.74 -34.68
C GLU A 394 -2.53 -0.63 -35.03
N ALA A 395 -1.62 -0.87 -35.97
CA ALA A 395 -0.65 0.13 -36.42
C ALA A 395 -1.33 1.34 -37.08
N GLU A 396 -2.28 1.10 -37.98
CA GLU A 396 -3.05 2.17 -38.64
C GLU A 396 -3.91 2.95 -37.62
N LYS A 397 -4.48 2.27 -36.61
CA LYS A 397 -5.20 2.94 -35.51
C LYS A 397 -4.28 3.87 -34.72
N CYS A 398 -3.06 3.43 -34.42
CA CYS A 398 -2.07 4.26 -33.72
C CYS A 398 -1.76 5.54 -34.50
N GLU A 399 -1.61 5.46 -35.83
CA GLU A 399 -1.40 6.64 -36.68
C GLU A 399 -2.59 7.61 -36.58
N VAL A 400 -3.81 7.12 -36.75
CA VAL A 400 -5.04 7.94 -36.65
C VAL A 400 -5.15 8.62 -35.29
N LEU A 401 -5.01 7.86 -34.20
CA LEU A 401 -5.16 8.37 -32.83
C LEU A 401 -4.17 9.50 -32.50
N THR A 402 -3.00 9.51 -33.15
CA THR A 402 -2.03 10.59 -32.94
C THR A 402 -2.28 11.85 -33.77
N GLN A 403 -3.22 11.82 -34.72
CA GLN A 403 -3.59 12.98 -35.53
C GLN A 403 -4.88 13.65 -35.07
N VAL A 404 -5.69 12.99 -34.24
CA VAL A 404 -6.97 13.57 -33.81
C VAL A 404 -6.79 14.77 -32.87
N GLN A 405 -7.61 15.79 -33.12
CA GLN A 405 -7.73 17.00 -32.31
C GLN A 405 -9.19 17.44 -32.30
N GLY A 406 -9.63 18.08 -31.23
CA GLY A 406 -11.01 18.51 -31.10
C GLY A 406 -11.30 19.22 -29.78
N ASN A 407 -12.58 19.55 -29.58
CA ASN A 407 -13.10 20.10 -28.34
C ASN A 407 -14.39 19.38 -27.97
N LEU A 408 -14.25 18.16 -27.46
CA LEU A 408 -15.35 17.33 -26.99
C LEU A 408 -16.08 18.05 -25.87
N ASN A 409 -17.40 18.15 -26.01
CA ASN A 409 -18.28 18.57 -24.95
C ASN A 409 -19.02 17.36 -24.37
N SER A 410 -18.84 17.10 -23.08
CA SER A 410 -19.51 15.99 -22.40
C SER A 410 -21.03 16.04 -22.57
N ALA A 411 -21.64 17.23 -22.57
CA ALA A 411 -23.08 17.39 -22.74
C ALA A 411 -23.63 16.88 -24.10
N ASP A 412 -22.78 16.67 -25.10
CA ASP A 412 -23.19 16.18 -26.42
C ASP A 412 -23.45 14.66 -26.42
N PHE A 413 -22.97 13.95 -25.39
CA PHE A 413 -23.07 12.49 -25.26
C PHE A 413 -24.21 12.10 -24.32
N LYS A 414 -24.90 10.99 -24.63
CA LYS A 414 -25.95 10.44 -23.74
C LYS A 414 -25.40 9.44 -22.72
N ASN A 415 -24.27 8.81 -23.02
CA ASN A 415 -23.67 7.80 -22.16
C ASN A 415 -22.98 8.46 -20.97
N GLU A 416 -23.46 8.18 -19.75
CA GLU A 416 -22.90 8.74 -18.51
C GLU A 416 -21.41 8.44 -18.34
N MET A 417 -20.93 7.26 -18.78
CA MET A 417 -19.51 6.89 -18.71
C MET A 417 -18.64 7.76 -19.62
N THR A 418 -19.13 8.07 -20.83
CA THR A 418 -18.49 8.97 -21.78
C THR A 418 -18.40 10.38 -21.23
N GLN A 419 -19.53 10.92 -20.75
CA GLN A 419 -19.58 12.23 -20.09
C GLN A 419 -18.56 12.30 -18.96
N SER A 420 -18.60 11.30 -18.07
CA SER A 420 -17.75 11.25 -16.89
C SER A 420 -16.26 11.12 -17.22
N THR A 421 -15.90 10.43 -18.30
CA THR A 421 -14.51 10.28 -18.74
C THR A 421 -13.97 11.60 -19.30
N ILE A 422 -14.73 12.26 -20.18
CA ILE A 422 -14.40 13.59 -20.72
C ILE A 422 -14.26 14.62 -19.59
N ASP A 423 -15.21 14.64 -18.66
CA ASP A 423 -15.20 15.57 -17.53
C ASP A 423 -14.00 15.35 -16.61
N SER A 424 -13.52 14.11 -16.45
CA SER A 424 -12.31 13.85 -15.65
C SER A 424 -11.04 14.42 -16.28
N ILE A 425 -10.95 14.48 -17.60
CA ILE A 425 -9.83 15.13 -18.31
C ILE A 425 -9.90 16.65 -18.12
N ARG A 426 -11.10 17.23 -18.22
CA ARG A 426 -11.32 18.66 -17.94
C ARG A 426 -11.00 19.01 -16.48
N ALA A 427 -11.28 18.12 -15.54
CA ALA A 427 -10.89 18.31 -14.14
C ALA A 427 -9.37 18.36 -13.97
N ILE A 428 -8.59 17.56 -14.70
CA ILE A 428 -7.13 17.66 -14.69
C ILE A 428 -6.70 19.08 -15.11
N GLN A 429 -7.22 19.61 -16.22
CA GLN A 429 -6.90 20.97 -16.68
C GLN A 429 -7.24 22.03 -15.61
N GLN A 430 -8.41 21.90 -14.98
CA GLN A 430 -8.84 22.80 -13.92
C GLN A 430 -7.93 22.71 -12.68
N ILE A 431 -7.54 21.51 -12.28
CA ILE A 431 -6.62 21.29 -11.16
C ILE A 431 -5.25 21.88 -11.49
N GLN A 432 -4.72 21.68 -12.70
CA GLN A 432 -3.44 22.27 -13.08
C GLN A 432 -3.47 23.81 -13.04
N LYS A 433 -4.59 24.42 -13.45
CA LYS A 433 -4.79 25.87 -13.35
C LYS A 433 -4.85 26.37 -11.90
N CYS A 434 -5.47 25.60 -11.00
CA CYS A 434 -5.73 26.01 -9.62
C CYS A 434 -4.62 25.65 -8.63
N ASN A 435 -3.93 24.54 -8.85
CA ASN A 435 -2.97 23.92 -7.92
C ASN A 435 -1.55 23.87 -8.51
N GLY A 436 -1.38 24.22 -9.78
CA GLY A 436 -0.16 24.00 -10.57
C GLY A 436 -0.16 22.62 -11.24
N GLU A 437 0.70 22.45 -12.26
CA GLU A 437 0.78 21.23 -13.07
C GLU A 437 0.84 19.94 -12.22
N LEU A 438 1.73 19.92 -11.21
CA LEU A 438 1.92 18.79 -10.30
C LEU A 438 0.69 18.45 -9.42
N GLY A 439 -0.35 19.28 -9.43
CA GLY A 439 -1.60 18.97 -8.74
C GLY A 439 -2.34 17.78 -9.33
N ALA A 440 -2.30 17.61 -10.65
CA ALA A 440 -2.75 16.42 -11.36
C ALA A 440 -2.11 16.41 -12.74
N ASN A 441 -1.10 15.56 -12.94
CA ASN A 441 -0.41 15.42 -14.23
C ASN A 441 -0.07 13.98 -14.58
N ARG A 442 -0.78 13.01 -13.99
CA ARG A 442 -0.58 11.58 -14.25
C ARG A 442 -1.91 10.91 -14.52
N TYR A 443 -1.97 10.17 -15.63
CA TYR A 443 -3.13 9.39 -16.02
C TYR A 443 -2.74 7.92 -16.18
N ILE A 444 -3.22 7.06 -15.27
CA ILE A 444 -2.89 5.64 -15.20
C ILE A 444 -3.93 4.82 -15.94
N ILE A 445 -3.49 3.95 -16.84
CA ILE A 445 -4.34 3.06 -17.64
C ILE A 445 -4.22 1.64 -17.09
N SER A 446 -5.27 1.15 -16.43
CA SER A 446 -5.31 -0.20 -15.86
C SER A 446 -5.64 -1.24 -16.93
N ASN A 447 -5.16 -2.48 -16.78
CA ASN A 447 -5.22 -3.53 -17.82
C ASN A 447 -4.71 -3.03 -19.19
N ASN A 448 -3.52 -2.44 -19.24
CA ASN A 448 -2.95 -2.02 -20.52
C ASN A 448 -2.36 -3.22 -21.28
N GLU A 449 -2.91 -3.56 -22.44
CA GLU A 449 -2.52 -4.74 -23.22
C GLU A 449 -1.68 -4.38 -24.46
N ASN A 450 -1.92 -3.21 -25.07
CA ASN A 450 -1.27 -2.79 -26.31
C ASN A 450 -1.02 -1.26 -26.39
N ALA A 451 -0.40 -0.80 -27.48
CA ALA A 451 -0.08 0.62 -27.70
C ALA A 451 -1.33 1.45 -28.02
N VAL A 452 -2.36 0.84 -28.61
CA VAL A 452 -3.64 1.50 -28.90
C VAL A 452 -4.28 2.01 -27.61
N ASN A 453 -4.28 1.23 -26.51
CA ASN A 453 -4.83 1.69 -25.23
C ASN A 453 -4.17 2.99 -24.72
N VAL A 454 -2.83 3.11 -24.86
CA VAL A 454 -2.09 4.32 -24.47
C VAL A 454 -2.45 5.50 -25.36
N LEU A 455 -2.49 5.28 -26.68
CA LEU A 455 -2.79 6.33 -27.65
C LEU A 455 -4.25 6.77 -27.63
N GLU A 456 -5.17 5.88 -27.27
CA GLU A 456 -6.56 6.24 -26.99
C GLU A 456 -6.61 7.23 -25.82
N ALA A 457 -6.04 6.87 -24.66
CA ALA A 457 -6.02 7.79 -23.53
C ALA A 457 -5.39 9.15 -23.90
N TYR A 458 -4.25 9.15 -24.61
CA TYR A 458 -3.59 10.37 -25.10
C TYR A 458 -4.48 11.18 -26.07
N ALA A 459 -5.16 10.52 -27.00
CA ALA A 459 -6.08 11.14 -27.94
C ALA A 459 -7.28 11.80 -27.24
N LEU A 460 -7.79 11.26 -26.13
CA LEU A 460 -8.87 11.91 -25.37
C LEU A 460 -8.45 13.29 -24.83
N PHE A 461 -7.19 13.45 -24.44
CA PHE A 461 -6.67 14.75 -24.01
C PHE A 461 -6.65 15.74 -25.19
N ARG A 462 -6.16 15.32 -26.36
CA ARG A 462 -6.11 16.17 -27.57
C ARG A 462 -7.48 16.51 -28.12
N LEU A 463 -8.44 15.61 -27.97
CA LEU A 463 -9.85 15.83 -28.28
C LEU A 463 -10.56 16.72 -27.26
N SER A 464 -9.93 17.04 -26.11
CA SER A 464 -10.48 17.90 -25.06
C SER A 464 -9.86 19.31 -25.08
N ASN A 465 -9.56 19.83 -26.28
CA ASN A 465 -8.93 21.13 -26.51
C ASN A 465 -7.58 21.27 -25.78
N TRP A 466 -6.77 20.21 -25.78
CA TRP A 466 -5.45 20.18 -25.16
C TRP A 466 -4.41 19.60 -26.11
N GLU A 467 -3.95 20.41 -27.05
CA GLU A 467 -3.09 19.96 -28.15
C GLU A 467 -1.78 19.32 -27.68
N HIS A 468 -1.11 19.94 -26.70
CA HIS A 468 0.11 19.46 -26.06
C HIS A 468 -0.14 19.23 -24.57
N PRO A 469 -0.73 18.08 -24.18
CA PRO A 469 -1.10 17.84 -22.79
C PRO A 469 0.13 17.71 -21.89
N SER A 470 0.17 18.48 -20.80
CA SER A 470 1.18 18.37 -19.73
C SER A 470 0.76 17.29 -18.73
N VAL A 471 0.56 16.07 -19.24
CA VAL A 471 0.13 14.89 -18.48
C VAL A 471 0.95 13.69 -18.90
N ASP A 472 1.51 12.96 -17.93
CA ASP A 472 2.18 11.69 -18.15
C ASP A 472 1.13 10.57 -18.28
N ILE A 473 1.14 9.88 -19.42
CA ILE A 473 0.32 8.68 -19.63
C ILE A 473 1.08 7.46 -19.09
N VAL A 474 0.52 6.80 -18.08
CA VAL A 474 1.16 5.74 -17.31
C VAL A 474 0.48 4.39 -17.60
N PRO A 475 1.02 3.55 -18.49
CA PRO A 475 0.47 2.22 -18.71
C PRO A 475 0.72 1.33 -17.48
N LEU A 476 -0.31 0.56 -17.09
CA LEU A 476 -0.23 -0.47 -16.05
C LEU A 476 -0.34 -1.86 -16.66
N PHE A 477 0.78 -2.59 -16.69
CA PHE A 477 0.84 -4.00 -17.10
C PHE A 477 0.63 -4.89 -15.87
N GLU A 478 -0.43 -5.72 -15.88
CA GLU A 478 -0.92 -6.46 -14.71
C GLU A 478 -0.81 -7.99 -14.85
N SER A 479 -1.00 -8.56 -16.06
CA SER A 479 -0.87 -10.00 -16.28
C SER A 479 0.56 -10.42 -16.63
N VAL A 480 0.84 -11.73 -16.53
CA VAL A 480 2.15 -12.29 -16.91
C VAL A 480 2.43 -12.05 -18.40
N ASP A 481 1.44 -12.25 -19.26
CA ASP A 481 1.56 -12.07 -20.70
C ASP A 481 1.81 -10.59 -21.05
N ASP A 482 1.09 -9.67 -20.39
CA ASP A 482 1.28 -8.22 -20.55
C ASP A 482 2.70 -7.81 -20.16
N LEU A 483 3.21 -8.33 -19.04
CA LEU A 483 4.57 -8.04 -18.55
C LEU A 483 5.64 -8.53 -19.53
N GLN A 484 5.45 -9.70 -20.13
CA GLN A 484 6.37 -10.24 -21.14
C GLN A 484 6.38 -9.40 -22.41
N ASN A 485 5.22 -8.88 -22.85
CA ASN A 485 5.12 -8.10 -24.08
C ASN A 485 5.32 -6.58 -23.90
N ALA A 486 5.41 -6.09 -22.66
CA ALA A 486 5.42 -4.66 -22.33
C ALA A 486 6.49 -3.87 -23.11
N HIS A 487 7.69 -4.43 -23.32
CA HIS A 487 8.78 -3.74 -24.02
C HIS A 487 8.46 -3.49 -25.50
N ASN A 488 7.78 -4.42 -26.18
CA ASN A 488 7.36 -4.25 -27.57
C ASN A 488 6.27 -3.18 -27.69
N VAL A 489 5.32 -3.17 -26.75
CA VAL A 489 4.28 -2.13 -26.67
C VAL A 489 4.91 -0.75 -26.53
N MET A 490 5.90 -0.62 -25.64
CA MET A 490 6.59 0.65 -25.44
C MET A 490 7.46 1.04 -26.64
N GLU A 491 8.09 0.11 -27.35
CA GLU A 491 8.84 0.40 -28.56
C GLU A 491 7.95 1.02 -29.65
N GLN A 492 6.75 0.47 -29.85
CA GLN A 492 5.77 1.05 -30.79
C GLN A 492 5.45 2.50 -30.44
N LEU A 493 5.25 2.81 -29.16
CA LEU A 493 5.00 4.17 -28.68
C LEU A 493 6.23 5.09 -28.88
N TYR A 494 7.44 4.60 -28.59
CA TYR A 494 8.67 5.40 -28.72
C TYR A 494 9.03 5.71 -30.17
N THR A 495 8.62 4.84 -31.12
CA THR A 495 8.81 5.06 -32.56
C THR A 495 7.72 5.91 -33.19
N ASN A 496 6.58 6.13 -32.52
CA ASN A 496 5.55 7.04 -33.00
C ASN A 496 6.01 8.51 -32.86
N PRO A 497 6.10 9.29 -33.95
CA PRO A 497 6.67 10.65 -33.90
C PRO A 497 5.96 11.61 -32.95
N VAL A 498 4.63 11.55 -32.88
CA VAL A 498 3.82 12.46 -32.05
C VAL A 498 3.97 12.10 -30.56
N TYR A 499 4.01 10.81 -30.24
CA TYR A 499 4.23 10.38 -28.86
C TYR A 499 5.69 10.62 -28.42
N ALA A 500 6.66 10.47 -29.32
CA ALA A 500 8.05 10.84 -29.06
C ALA A 500 8.22 12.35 -28.79
N GLU A 501 7.50 13.22 -29.53
CA GLU A 501 7.45 14.65 -29.24
C GLU A 501 6.82 14.93 -27.87
N HIS A 502 5.74 14.23 -27.52
CA HIS A 502 5.16 14.32 -26.18
C HIS A 502 6.19 13.94 -25.11
N LEU A 503 6.92 12.84 -25.27
CA LEU A 503 7.99 12.44 -24.35
C LEU A 503 9.11 13.49 -24.26
N ALA A 504 9.50 14.12 -25.38
CA ALA A 504 10.48 15.20 -25.37
C ALA A 504 9.99 16.40 -24.54
N ASN A 505 8.72 16.77 -24.68
CA ASN A 505 8.07 17.82 -23.87
C ASN A 505 7.95 17.43 -22.38
N ARG A 506 7.98 16.13 -22.08
CA ARG A 506 7.99 15.56 -20.71
C ARG A 506 9.40 15.22 -20.21
N GLY A 507 10.44 15.73 -20.87
CA GLY A 507 11.84 15.59 -20.44
C GLY A 507 12.43 14.20 -20.68
N MET A 508 11.97 13.51 -21.74
CA MET A 508 12.38 12.15 -22.11
C MET A 508 12.21 11.13 -20.99
N LYS A 509 11.10 11.25 -20.24
CA LYS A 509 10.75 10.36 -19.12
C LYS A 509 9.46 9.63 -19.42
N GLN A 510 9.43 8.34 -19.11
CA GLN A 510 8.21 7.52 -19.19
C GLN A 510 8.03 6.76 -17.88
N THR A 511 6.94 7.04 -17.18
CA THR A 511 6.55 6.23 -16.01
C THR A 511 5.75 5.03 -16.48
N ILE A 512 6.09 3.83 -16.01
CA ILE A 512 5.39 2.58 -16.30
C ILE A 512 5.01 1.92 -14.98
N MET A 513 3.74 1.59 -14.82
CA MET A 513 3.27 0.93 -13.62
C MET A 513 3.27 -0.59 -13.81
N LEU A 514 3.77 -1.33 -12.82
CA LEU A 514 3.84 -2.79 -12.85
C LEU A 514 2.97 -3.38 -11.74
N GLY A 515 1.99 -4.18 -12.13
CA GLY A 515 0.96 -4.71 -11.27
C GLY A 515 1.34 -6.07 -10.68
N PHE A 516 2.03 -6.09 -9.53
CA PHE A 516 2.41 -7.36 -8.92
C PHE A 516 1.18 -8.22 -8.48
N SER A 517 0.01 -7.61 -8.22
CA SER A 517 -1.07 -8.18 -7.37
C SER A 517 -1.91 -9.21 -8.09
N ASP A 518 -2.28 -8.85 -9.30
CA ASP A 518 -2.88 -9.79 -10.24
C ASP A 518 -1.82 -10.78 -10.72
N GLY A 519 -0.55 -10.35 -10.86
CA GLY A 519 0.60 -11.23 -11.06
C GLY A 519 0.66 -12.43 -10.10
N THR A 520 0.64 -12.26 -8.77
CA THR A 520 0.67 -13.42 -7.83
C THR A 520 -0.62 -14.24 -7.84
N LYS A 521 -1.76 -13.59 -8.12
CA LYS A 521 -3.06 -14.26 -8.24
C LYS A 521 -3.09 -15.15 -9.49
N ASP A 522 -2.44 -14.73 -10.56
CA ASP A 522 -2.49 -15.39 -11.86
C ASP A 522 -1.31 -16.32 -12.12
N GLY A 523 -0.10 -15.89 -11.76
CA GLY A 523 1.18 -16.56 -11.96
C GLY A 523 1.74 -17.34 -10.76
N GLY A 524 1.18 -17.18 -9.56
CA GLY A 524 1.80 -17.71 -8.34
C GLY A 524 3.04 -16.93 -7.91
N TYR A 525 3.68 -17.34 -6.81
CA TYR A 525 4.68 -16.49 -6.14
C TYR A 525 5.98 -16.28 -6.93
N LEU A 526 6.63 -17.37 -7.39
CA LEU A 526 7.93 -17.27 -8.07
C LEU A 526 7.81 -16.60 -9.45
N MET A 527 6.88 -17.07 -10.29
CA MET A 527 6.68 -16.54 -11.64
C MET A 527 6.30 -15.07 -11.63
N ALA A 528 5.34 -14.65 -10.80
CA ALA A 528 4.97 -13.23 -10.74
C ALA A 528 6.16 -12.31 -10.42
N ASN A 529 7.00 -12.70 -9.46
CA ASN A 529 8.16 -11.90 -9.08
C ASN A 529 9.27 -11.93 -10.14
N TRP A 530 9.47 -13.08 -10.79
CA TRP A 530 10.45 -13.22 -11.86
C TRP A 530 10.05 -12.48 -13.13
N SER A 531 8.79 -12.59 -13.58
CA SER A 531 8.28 -11.87 -14.75
C SER A 531 8.41 -10.35 -14.57
N ILE A 532 8.26 -9.84 -13.35
CA ILE A 532 8.43 -8.40 -13.10
C ILE A 532 9.90 -7.98 -13.12
N TYR A 533 10.80 -8.82 -12.60
CA TYR A 533 12.24 -8.58 -12.75
C TYR A 533 12.62 -8.51 -14.24
N GLN A 534 12.17 -9.50 -15.04
CA GLN A 534 12.43 -9.55 -16.47
C GLN A 534 11.81 -8.37 -17.24
N ALA A 535 10.55 -8.01 -16.94
CA ALA A 535 9.89 -6.86 -17.55
C ALA A 535 10.65 -5.57 -17.26
N LYS A 536 11.12 -5.36 -16.01
CA LYS A 536 11.94 -4.19 -15.66
C LYS A 536 13.26 -4.14 -16.44
N GLU A 537 13.92 -5.28 -16.59
CA GLU A 537 15.17 -5.39 -17.34
C GLU A 537 14.95 -5.08 -18.84
N GLN A 538 13.95 -5.70 -19.46
CA GLN A 538 13.61 -5.50 -20.87
C GLN A 538 13.13 -4.08 -21.16
N LEU A 539 12.25 -3.52 -20.32
CA LEU A 539 11.79 -2.14 -20.44
C LEU A 539 12.94 -1.15 -20.27
N THR A 540 13.86 -1.42 -19.34
CA THR A 540 15.06 -0.58 -19.17
C THR A 540 15.93 -0.60 -20.43
N ALA A 541 16.21 -1.79 -20.98
CA ALA A 541 16.99 -1.92 -22.20
C ALA A 541 16.31 -1.20 -23.38
N MET A 542 14.98 -1.37 -23.52
CA MET A 542 14.20 -0.74 -24.57
C MET A 542 14.19 0.79 -24.44
N SER A 543 13.92 1.34 -23.25
CA SER A 543 13.91 2.79 -23.07
C SER A 543 15.30 3.41 -23.26
N ARG A 544 16.38 2.73 -22.82
CA ARG A 544 17.76 3.18 -23.06
C ARG A 544 18.11 3.26 -24.55
N LYS A 545 17.61 2.34 -25.38
CA LYS A 545 17.79 2.36 -26.84
C LYS A 545 17.30 3.66 -27.48
N TYR A 546 16.27 4.29 -26.92
CA TYR A 546 15.65 5.53 -27.41
C TYR A 546 16.01 6.77 -26.57
N GLY A 547 16.97 6.67 -25.64
CA GLY A 547 17.37 7.79 -24.78
C GLY A 547 16.31 8.20 -23.75
N ILE A 548 15.36 7.32 -23.45
CA ILE A 548 14.25 7.56 -22.52
C ILE A 548 14.62 7.06 -21.13
N LYS A 549 14.42 7.91 -20.11
CA LYS A 549 14.51 7.52 -18.69
C LYS A 549 13.19 6.88 -18.27
N VAL A 550 13.17 5.55 -18.20
CA VAL A 550 12.02 4.82 -17.65
C VAL A 550 11.96 4.97 -16.13
N ILE A 551 10.76 5.06 -15.58
CA ILE A 551 10.51 5.08 -14.14
C ILE A 551 9.50 3.97 -13.82
N PHE A 552 9.86 3.08 -12.90
CA PHE A 552 8.95 2.00 -12.49
C PHE A 552 8.10 2.44 -11.32
N PHE A 553 6.78 2.34 -11.52
CA PHE A 553 5.78 2.56 -10.49
C PHE A 553 5.22 1.23 -9.98
N ASP A 554 5.63 0.84 -8.79
CA ASP A 554 5.26 -0.46 -8.23
C ASP A 554 3.90 -0.40 -7.52
N GLY A 555 2.92 -1.08 -8.11
CA GLY A 555 1.56 -1.21 -7.57
C GLY A 555 1.46 -2.08 -6.32
N ARG A 556 0.40 -1.84 -5.53
CA ARG A 556 0.07 -2.46 -4.24
C ARG A 556 1.29 -2.96 -3.45
N GLY A 557 2.03 -2.02 -2.85
CA GLY A 557 3.05 -2.23 -1.81
C GLY A 557 4.35 -2.94 -2.26
N GLY A 558 4.50 -3.19 -3.56
CA GLY A 558 5.63 -3.93 -4.12
C GLY A 558 5.63 -5.43 -3.74
N PRO A 559 6.64 -6.19 -4.17
CA PRO A 559 6.77 -7.62 -3.91
C PRO A 559 6.61 -8.02 -2.43
N PRO A 560 7.17 -7.27 -1.45
CA PRO A 560 7.10 -7.64 -0.04
C PRO A 560 5.76 -7.38 0.64
N ALA A 561 4.86 -6.59 0.06
CA ALA A 561 3.53 -6.37 0.64
C ALA A 561 2.59 -7.58 0.48
N ARG A 562 3.06 -8.67 -0.17
CA ARG A 562 2.25 -9.85 -0.54
C ARG A 562 2.86 -11.21 -0.23
N GLY A 563 3.98 -11.20 0.49
CA GLY A 563 4.56 -12.36 1.17
C GLY A 563 4.99 -12.01 2.60
N GLY A 564 4.76 -10.78 3.03
CA GLY A 564 5.57 -10.14 4.03
C GLY A 564 7.00 -9.97 3.52
N GLY A 565 7.60 -8.81 3.74
CA GLY A 565 9.05 -8.68 3.64
C GLY A 565 9.52 -7.26 3.84
N LYS A 566 10.79 -7.01 3.54
CA LYS A 566 11.40 -5.68 3.66
C LYS A 566 11.51 -5.03 2.28
N THR A 567 10.60 -4.09 1.99
CA THR A 567 10.52 -3.31 0.74
C THR A 567 11.88 -2.74 0.29
N HIS A 568 12.64 -2.15 1.21
CA HIS A 568 13.96 -1.61 0.89
C HIS A 568 14.98 -2.67 0.43
N LYS A 569 14.91 -3.91 0.92
CA LYS A 569 15.83 -4.98 0.50
C LYS A 569 15.59 -5.41 -0.93
N PHE A 570 14.33 -5.40 -1.36
CA PHE A 570 13.98 -5.69 -2.75
C PHE A 570 14.55 -4.63 -3.70
N TYR A 571 14.37 -3.34 -3.40
CA TYR A 571 14.95 -2.29 -4.25
C TYR A 571 16.49 -2.29 -4.21
N ALA A 572 17.07 -2.60 -3.06
CA ALA A 572 18.51 -2.73 -2.90
C ALA A 572 19.09 -3.97 -3.61
N SER A 573 18.26 -4.93 -4.04
CA SER A 573 18.70 -6.17 -4.70
C SER A 573 18.60 -6.15 -6.23
N LEU A 574 18.03 -5.09 -6.83
CA LEU A 574 17.95 -4.97 -8.28
C LEU A 574 19.36 -4.80 -8.88
N GLY A 575 19.61 -5.41 -10.04
CA GLY A 575 20.88 -5.30 -10.75
C GLY A 575 21.02 -4.00 -11.56
N PRO A 576 22.22 -3.68 -12.08
CA PRO A 576 22.50 -2.46 -12.86
C PRO A 576 21.78 -2.41 -14.23
N GLU A 577 21.26 -3.56 -14.68
CA GLU A 577 20.47 -3.70 -15.91
C GLU A 577 19.05 -3.15 -15.76
N ILE A 578 18.61 -2.85 -14.53
CA ILE A 578 17.29 -2.27 -14.22
C ILE A 578 17.46 -0.79 -13.83
N GLU A 579 16.62 0.08 -14.41
CA GLU A 579 16.59 1.50 -14.04
C GLU A 579 16.09 1.70 -12.61
N ASN A 580 16.80 2.52 -11.84
CA ASN A 580 16.57 2.69 -10.40
C ASN A 580 16.78 4.13 -9.93
N LYS A 581 16.80 5.10 -10.86
CA LYS A 581 16.85 6.54 -10.52
C LYS A 581 15.60 7.05 -9.82
N GLU A 582 14.52 6.27 -9.75
CA GLU A 582 13.35 6.65 -8.96
C GLU A 582 12.62 5.41 -8.44
N ILE A 583 12.32 5.42 -7.13
CA ILE A 583 11.49 4.39 -6.50
C ILE A 583 10.11 4.98 -6.30
N GLN A 584 9.12 4.55 -7.07
CA GLN A 584 7.73 4.89 -6.82
C GLN A 584 6.97 3.69 -6.28
N VAL A 585 6.32 3.84 -5.12
CA VAL A 585 5.58 2.76 -4.47
C VAL A 585 4.26 3.26 -3.92
N THR A 586 3.23 2.44 -4.08
CA THR A 586 1.94 2.65 -3.42
C THR A 586 2.00 2.27 -1.94
N VAL A 587 1.54 3.16 -1.07
CA VAL A 587 1.35 2.91 0.37
C VAL A 587 -0.11 2.53 0.58
N GLN A 588 -0.33 1.30 1.07
CA GLN A 588 -1.67 0.77 1.31
C GLN A 588 -2.24 1.33 2.62
N GLY A 589 -3.56 1.51 2.69
CA GLY A 589 -4.24 1.94 3.92
C GLY A 589 -3.93 1.06 5.15
N GLN A 590 -3.81 -0.26 5.01
CA GLN A 590 -3.42 -1.13 6.14
C GLN A 590 -1.98 -0.88 6.63
N THR A 591 -1.09 -0.46 5.72
CA THR A 591 0.30 -0.15 6.02
C THR A 591 0.52 1.29 6.42
N ILE A 592 -0.38 2.21 6.06
CA ILE A 592 -0.14 3.63 6.31
C ILE A 592 -0.04 3.89 7.81
N SER A 593 -0.93 3.33 8.62
CA SER A 593 -0.87 3.48 10.08
C SER A 593 0.40 2.85 10.67
N SER A 594 0.77 1.65 10.22
CA SER A 594 1.89 0.90 10.81
C SER A 594 3.27 1.34 10.34
N ASN A 595 3.41 1.77 9.09
CA ASN A 595 4.70 2.18 8.51
C ASN A 595 4.85 3.70 8.44
N PHE A 596 3.76 4.45 8.31
CA PHE A 596 3.77 5.90 8.08
C PHE A 596 2.81 6.66 9.02
N GLY A 597 2.35 6.03 10.11
CA GLY A 597 1.35 6.62 11.01
C GLY A 597 1.92 7.54 12.06
N THR A 598 3.22 7.41 12.36
CA THR A 598 3.95 8.29 13.27
C THR A 598 5.13 8.95 12.55
N LEU A 599 5.63 10.06 13.11
CA LEU A 599 6.83 10.74 12.60
C LEU A 599 8.02 9.77 12.53
N ASP A 600 8.24 8.98 13.58
CA ASP A 600 9.37 8.05 13.67
C ASP A 600 9.26 6.92 12.65
N SER A 601 8.09 6.28 12.54
CA SER A 601 7.89 5.18 11.58
C SER A 601 7.98 5.70 10.14
N CYS A 602 7.40 6.87 9.86
CA CYS A 602 7.46 7.51 8.55
C CYS A 602 8.91 7.82 8.17
N ARG A 603 9.68 8.44 9.08
CA ARG A 603 11.11 8.74 8.88
C ARG A 603 11.86 7.46 8.56
N HIS A 604 11.74 6.44 9.41
CA HIS A 604 12.44 5.17 9.22
C HIS A 604 12.15 4.51 7.86
N ASN A 605 10.89 4.52 7.43
CA ASN A 605 10.51 3.90 6.16
C ASN A 605 10.95 4.71 4.93
N LEU A 606 10.87 6.04 4.98
CA LEU A 606 11.38 6.91 3.91
C LEU A 606 12.91 6.80 3.80
N GLU A 607 13.63 6.85 4.91
CA GLU A 607 15.09 6.67 4.93
C GLU A 607 15.51 5.30 4.38
N ASN A 608 14.78 4.22 4.74
CA ASN A 608 15.04 2.90 4.19
C ASN A 608 14.89 2.85 2.65
N LEU A 609 13.89 3.53 2.08
CA LEU A 609 13.72 3.60 0.63
C LEU A 609 14.86 4.40 -0.03
N LEU A 610 15.26 5.52 0.58
CA LEU A 610 16.42 6.31 0.13
C LEU A 610 17.71 5.48 0.18
N SER A 611 17.93 4.78 1.29
CA SER A 611 19.07 3.89 1.49
C SER A 611 19.10 2.74 0.50
N ALA A 612 17.94 2.21 0.09
CA ALA A 612 17.88 1.18 -0.93
C ALA A 612 18.44 1.67 -2.28
N GLY A 613 18.04 2.87 -2.71
CA GLY A 613 18.56 3.50 -3.92
C GLY A 613 20.06 3.76 -3.84
N VAL A 614 20.51 4.40 -2.75
CA VAL A 614 21.94 4.69 -2.53
C VAL A 614 22.77 3.41 -2.46
N THR A 615 22.30 2.39 -1.74
CA THR A 615 23.01 1.11 -1.61
C THR A 615 23.22 0.46 -2.96
N ASN A 616 22.19 0.48 -3.81
CA ASN A 616 22.24 -0.10 -5.14
C ASN A 616 23.29 0.62 -6.03
N GLN A 617 23.19 1.94 -6.15
CA GLN A 617 24.00 2.71 -7.12
C GLN A 617 25.39 3.12 -6.62
N VAL A 618 25.52 3.49 -5.35
CA VAL A 618 26.76 4.03 -4.79
C VAL A 618 27.62 2.93 -4.16
N PHE A 619 27.01 1.96 -3.46
CA PHE A 619 27.75 0.99 -2.67
C PHE A 619 27.90 -0.40 -3.31
N ASN A 620 26.96 -0.84 -4.16
CA ASN A 620 26.87 -2.23 -4.64
C ASN A 620 26.71 -2.37 -6.17
N LYS A 621 27.15 -1.38 -6.95
CA LYS A 621 26.88 -1.24 -8.40
C LYS A 621 27.00 -2.51 -9.25
N ASP A 622 27.94 -3.41 -8.91
CA ASP A 622 28.19 -4.65 -9.67
C ASP A 622 27.85 -5.95 -8.91
N LEU A 623 27.49 -5.88 -7.62
CA LEU A 623 27.29 -7.06 -6.78
C LEU A 623 25.93 -7.75 -7.01
N ASN A 624 24.97 -7.04 -7.61
CA ASN A 624 23.60 -7.53 -7.82
C ASN A 624 23.34 -8.02 -9.26
N LYS A 625 24.38 -8.14 -10.09
CA LYS A 625 24.21 -8.63 -11.47
C LYS A 625 24.00 -10.15 -11.45
N LEU A 626 22.87 -10.61 -12.00
CA LEU A 626 22.62 -12.04 -12.24
C LEU A 626 23.39 -12.49 -13.48
N SER A 627 24.12 -13.60 -13.37
CA SER A 627 24.73 -14.25 -14.54
C SER A 627 23.67 -14.95 -15.40
N ASP A 628 23.99 -15.28 -16.65
CA ASP A 628 23.06 -16.00 -17.53
C ASP A 628 22.64 -17.34 -16.92
N SER A 629 23.56 -18.04 -16.25
CA SER A 629 23.26 -19.28 -15.51
C SER A 629 22.32 -19.04 -14.33
N ASP A 630 22.47 -17.92 -13.60
CA ASP A 630 21.52 -17.56 -12.53
C ASP A 630 20.13 -17.29 -13.11
N LYS A 631 20.05 -16.60 -14.26
CA LYS A 631 18.78 -16.32 -14.95
C LYS A 631 18.12 -17.62 -15.43
N GLU A 632 18.87 -18.58 -15.95
CA GLU A 632 18.36 -19.91 -16.33
C GLU A 632 17.77 -20.68 -15.14
N ILE A 633 18.45 -20.67 -13.99
CA ILE A 633 17.94 -21.30 -12.76
C ILE A 633 16.65 -20.61 -12.30
N MET A 634 16.60 -19.28 -12.35
CA MET A 634 15.40 -18.51 -12.00
C MET A 634 14.22 -18.83 -12.94
N VAL A 635 14.47 -18.97 -14.25
CA VAL A 635 13.45 -19.39 -15.23
C VAL A 635 12.91 -20.77 -14.84
N GLN A 636 13.77 -21.77 -14.63
CA GLN A 636 13.33 -23.11 -14.24
C GLN A 636 12.52 -23.12 -12.93
N LEU A 637 12.99 -22.42 -11.89
CA LEU A 637 12.27 -22.27 -10.63
C LEU A 637 10.89 -21.63 -10.84
N SER A 638 10.82 -20.60 -11.67
CA SER A 638 9.59 -19.87 -11.95
C SER A 638 8.58 -20.72 -12.73
N GLU A 639 9.02 -21.46 -13.75
CA GLU A 639 8.18 -22.35 -14.56
C GLU A 639 7.62 -23.51 -13.75
N LEU A 640 8.49 -24.22 -12.99
CA LEU A 640 8.06 -25.31 -12.11
C LEU A 640 7.07 -24.83 -11.04
N GLY A 641 7.33 -23.67 -10.44
CA GLY A 641 6.43 -23.06 -9.47
C GLY A 641 5.09 -22.64 -10.11
N TYR A 642 5.13 -22.13 -11.34
CA TYR A 642 3.95 -21.73 -12.09
C TYR A 642 3.08 -22.91 -12.48
N GLU A 643 3.66 -23.98 -13.01
CA GLU A 643 2.94 -25.21 -13.35
C GLU A 643 2.22 -25.79 -12.14
N LYS A 644 2.92 -25.86 -10.99
CA LYS A 644 2.32 -26.31 -9.73
C LYS A 644 1.18 -25.40 -9.30
N TYR A 645 1.35 -24.09 -9.36
CA TYR A 645 0.30 -23.13 -9.00
C TYR A 645 -0.90 -23.19 -9.96
N LEU A 646 -0.68 -23.30 -11.28
CA LEU A 646 -1.74 -23.44 -12.28
C LEU A 646 -2.55 -24.71 -12.06
N SER A 647 -1.90 -25.84 -11.77
CA SER A 647 -2.60 -27.09 -11.46
C SER A 647 -3.54 -26.94 -10.26
N PHE A 648 -3.13 -26.17 -9.25
CA PHE A 648 -3.91 -25.87 -8.07
C PHE A 648 -5.05 -24.88 -8.36
N LYS A 649 -4.75 -23.80 -9.09
CA LYS A 649 -5.73 -22.76 -9.49
C LYS A 649 -6.82 -23.32 -10.41
N ASN A 650 -6.46 -24.21 -11.33
CA ASN A 650 -7.38 -24.83 -12.28
C ASN A 650 -8.14 -26.04 -11.69
N HIS A 651 -7.86 -26.42 -10.45
CA HIS A 651 -8.58 -27.50 -9.80
C HIS A 651 -10.06 -27.11 -9.58
N ASP A 652 -10.98 -28.00 -9.92
CA ASP A 652 -12.44 -27.78 -9.82
C ASP A 652 -12.94 -27.34 -8.43
N LYS A 653 -12.16 -27.61 -7.37
CA LYS A 653 -12.47 -27.28 -5.99
C LYS A 653 -11.92 -25.95 -5.52
N PHE A 654 -11.06 -25.28 -6.30
CA PHE A 654 -10.39 -24.05 -5.91
C PHE A 654 -11.37 -22.92 -5.55
N ILE A 655 -12.29 -22.57 -6.45
CA ILE A 655 -13.29 -21.52 -6.19
C ILE A 655 -14.31 -21.97 -5.13
N PRO A 656 -14.92 -23.16 -5.22
CA PRO A 656 -15.87 -23.62 -4.21
C PRO A 656 -15.27 -23.66 -2.79
N TYR A 657 -13.98 -24.01 -2.66
CA TYR A 657 -13.28 -24.02 -1.38
C TYR A 657 -13.24 -22.63 -0.75
N LEU A 658 -12.83 -21.61 -1.51
CA LEU A 658 -12.82 -20.23 -1.03
C LEU A 658 -14.23 -19.71 -0.73
N GLU A 659 -15.23 -20.06 -1.53
CA GLU A 659 -16.60 -19.59 -1.29
C GLU A 659 -17.25 -20.21 -0.04
N LYS A 660 -17.04 -21.51 0.18
CA LYS A 660 -17.72 -22.27 1.24
C LYS A 660 -16.94 -22.35 2.56
N MET A 661 -15.61 -22.39 2.49
CA MET A 661 -14.75 -22.62 3.66
C MET A 661 -14.09 -21.34 4.20
N SER A 662 -14.06 -20.26 3.40
CA SER A 662 -13.39 -19.00 3.78
C SER A 662 -14.35 -17.84 4.03
N THR A 663 -13.79 -16.68 4.39
CA THR A 663 -14.56 -15.44 4.58
C THR A 663 -14.83 -14.67 3.28
N LEU A 664 -14.53 -15.24 2.11
CA LEU A 664 -14.59 -14.54 0.82
C LEU A 664 -15.93 -13.83 0.57
N LYS A 665 -17.04 -14.53 0.78
CA LYS A 665 -18.40 -13.99 0.57
C LYS A 665 -18.74 -12.79 1.48
N TYR A 666 -18.05 -12.65 2.61
CA TYR A 666 -18.31 -11.61 3.58
C TYR A 666 -17.61 -10.29 3.23
N TYR A 667 -16.48 -10.30 2.50
CA TYR A 667 -15.84 -9.06 2.02
C TYR A 667 -16.78 -8.19 1.16
N ALA A 668 -17.76 -8.79 0.49
CA ALA A 668 -18.76 -8.06 -0.28
C ALA A 668 -19.86 -7.43 0.57
N LYS A 669 -20.11 -7.96 1.77
CA LYS A 669 -21.18 -7.53 2.68
C LYS A 669 -20.76 -6.38 3.60
N THR A 670 -19.51 -5.94 3.54
CA THR A 670 -18.90 -5.02 4.53
C THR A 670 -18.87 -3.57 4.03
N ASN A 671 -19.15 -2.61 4.93
CA ASN A 671 -19.23 -1.17 4.64
C ASN A 671 -17.90 -0.41 4.82
N ILE A 672 -16.80 -0.91 4.25
CA ILE A 672 -15.44 -0.49 4.66
C ILE A 672 -14.84 0.57 3.75
N GLY A 673 -15.12 0.47 2.46
CA GLY A 673 -14.70 1.46 1.50
C GLY A 673 -15.82 1.82 0.54
N SER A 674 -15.62 2.94 -0.13
CA SER A 674 -16.50 3.46 -1.16
C SER A 674 -16.65 2.47 -2.32
N ARG A 675 -15.58 1.75 -2.66
CA ARG A 675 -15.49 0.90 -3.85
C ARG A 675 -16.31 -0.41 -3.71
N PRO A 676 -17.12 -0.80 -4.72
CA PRO A 676 -17.79 -2.11 -4.76
C PRO A 676 -16.81 -3.30 -4.72
N SER A 677 -17.24 -4.44 -4.17
CA SER A 677 -16.39 -5.64 -4.00
C SER A 677 -16.25 -6.51 -5.26
N LYS A 678 -17.16 -6.40 -6.24
CA LYS A 678 -17.17 -7.13 -7.52
C LYS A 678 -17.23 -6.18 -8.71
N ARG A 679 -16.70 -6.61 -9.87
CA ARG A 679 -16.78 -5.87 -11.15
C ARG A 679 -18.13 -6.09 -11.87
N SER A 680 -18.75 -7.27 -11.74
CA SER A 680 -20.02 -7.65 -12.38
C SER A 680 -21.16 -7.86 -11.36
N LYS A 681 -22.42 -7.79 -11.83
CA LYS A 681 -23.64 -8.05 -11.02
C LYS A 681 -24.08 -9.53 -11.04
N SER A 682 -23.31 -10.44 -11.62
CA SER A 682 -23.70 -11.86 -11.73
C SER A 682 -23.69 -12.59 -10.39
N GLU A 683 -24.62 -13.53 -10.21
CA GLU A 683 -24.72 -14.37 -9.00
C GLU A 683 -23.61 -15.42 -8.92
N LYS A 684 -23.14 -15.96 -10.06
CA LYS A 684 -22.00 -16.88 -10.12
C LYS A 684 -20.68 -16.10 -10.09
N LEU A 685 -19.76 -16.54 -9.22
CA LEU A 685 -18.45 -15.92 -9.01
C LEU A 685 -17.46 -16.49 -10.04
N ASP A 686 -17.08 -15.67 -11.02
CA ASP A 686 -15.95 -15.97 -11.92
C ASP A 686 -14.65 -15.53 -11.22
N PHE A 687 -13.61 -16.38 -11.27
CA PHE A 687 -12.29 -16.03 -10.77
C PHE A 687 -11.72 -14.77 -11.42
N LYS A 688 -12.04 -14.54 -12.71
CA LYS A 688 -11.62 -13.32 -13.44
C LYS A 688 -12.23 -12.04 -12.85
N ASP A 689 -13.40 -12.17 -12.22
CA ASP A 689 -14.09 -11.06 -11.54
C ASP A 689 -13.62 -10.87 -10.10
N LEU A 690 -12.86 -11.84 -9.53
CA LEU A 690 -12.33 -11.77 -8.19
C LEU A 690 -11.10 -10.85 -8.14
N ARG A 691 -11.23 -9.77 -7.37
CA ARG A 691 -10.13 -8.82 -7.13
C ARG A 691 -9.10 -9.41 -6.16
N ALA A 692 -7.83 -9.03 -6.34
CA ALA A 692 -6.74 -9.58 -5.53
C ALA A 692 -6.85 -9.31 -4.00
N ILE A 693 -7.56 -8.28 -3.54
CA ILE A 693 -7.70 -7.99 -2.10
C ILE A 693 -8.57 -9.05 -1.40
N PRO A 694 -9.86 -9.26 -1.77
CA PRO A 694 -10.65 -10.36 -1.20
C PRO A 694 -9.98 -11.73 -1.37
N PHE A 695 -9.28 -11.95 -2.48
CA PHE A 695 -8.55 -13.19 -2.72
C PHE A 695 -7.45 -13.43 -1.67
N VAL A 696 -6.50 -12.51 -1.56
CA VAL A 696 -5.38 -12.62 -0.61
C VAL A 696 -5.87 -12.60 0.83
N GLY A 697 -6.83 -11.72 1.13
CA GLY A 697 -7.43 -11.61 2.45
C GLY A 697 -8.14 -12.88 2.89
N SER A 698 -8.81 -13.60 2.00
CA SER A 698 -9.50 -14.86 2.34
C SER A 698 -8.53 -15.97 2.74
N TRP A 699 -7.41 -16.12 2.01
CA TRP A 699 -6.36 -17.07 2.38
C TRP A 699 -5.68 -16.73 3.71
N SER A 700 -5.54 -15.44 4.00
CA SER A 700 -4.99 -14.98 5.26
C SER A 700 -5.91 -15.25 6.45
N GLN A 701 -7.22 -15.07 6.28
CA GLN A 701 -8.23 -15.38 7.30
C GLN A 701 -8.36 -16.89 7.59
N LEU A 702 -8.00 -17.73 6.62
CA LEU A 702 -7.84 -19.18 6.83
C LEU A 702 -6.52 -19.55 7.53
N LYS A 703 -5.59 -18.59 7.69
CA LYS A 703 -4.23 -18.82 8.16
C LYS A 703 -3.49 -19.88 7.34
N GLN A 704 -3.79 -19.95 6.05
CA GLN A 704 -3.11 -20.84 5.12
C GLN A 704 -2.06 -20.08 4.30
N ASN A 705 -2.30 -18.81 3.95
CA ASN A 705 -1.37 -17.91 3.24
C ASN A 705 -0.83 -18.44 1.90
N VAL A 706 -1.64 -19.22 1.18
CA VAL A 706 -1.30 -19.80 -0.13
C VAL A 706 -0.59 -18.84 -1.10
N PRO A 707 -1.03 -17.57 -1.29
CA PRO A 707 -0.39 -16.67 -2.25
C PRO A 707 1.10 -16.36 -1.99
N GLY A 708 1.59 -16.55 -0.76
CA GLY A 708 2.96 -16.24 -0.38
C GLY A 708 3.97 -17.38 -0.57
N PHE A 709 3.52 -18.59 -0.95
CA PHE A 709 4.44 -19.74 -1.01
C PHE A 709 4.08 -20.88 -1.96
N TYR A 710 2.81 -21.02 -2.36
CA TYR A 710 2.40 -22.23 -3.08
C TYR A 710 3.17 -22.36 -4.41
N GLY A 711 3.86 -23.49 -4.60
CA GLY A 711 4.74 -23.75 -5.74
C GLY A 711 6.23 -23.55 -5.45
N VAL A 712 6.60 -22.82 -4.39
CA VAL A 712 8.01 -22.61 -3.99
C VAL A 712 8.65 -23.92 -3.55
N GLY A 713 7.94 -24.70 -2.71
CA GLY A 713 8.42 -26.00 -2.24
C GLY A 713 8.62 -26.98 -3.38
N SER A 714 7.60 -27.13 -4.23
CA SER A 714 7.70 -27.99 -5.42
C SER A 714 8.84 -27.59 -6.37
N ALA A 715 9.05 -26.30 -6.62
CA ALA A 715 10.16 -25.82 -7.46
C ALA A 715 11.54 -26.15 -6.85
N LEU A 716 11.73 -25.91 -5.55
CA LEU A 716 12.98 -26.25 -4.86
C LEU A 716 13.18 -27.77 -4.77
N LYS A 717 12.10 -28.53 -4.58
CA LYS A 717 12.11 -29.98 -4.48
C LYS A 717 12.68 -30.62 -5.74
N TYR A 718 12.35 -30.09 -6.91
CA TYR A 718 12.91 -30.56 -8.18
C TYR A 718 14.46 -30.56 -8.16
N PHE A 719 15.08 -29.49 -7.68
CA PHE A 719 16.55 -29.41 -7.58
C PHE A 719 17.11 -30.36 -6.51
N GLU A 720 16.36 -30.65 -5.46
CA GLU A 720 16.75 -31.68 -4.48
C GLU A 720 16.67 -33.09 -5.09
N ASP A 721 15.54 -33.44 -5.71
CA ASP A 721 15.28 -34.78 -6.26
C ASP A 721 16.16 -35.10 -7.46
N THR A 722 16.59 -34.08 -8.22
CA THR A 722 17.50 -34.23 -9.36
C THR A 722 18.98 -34.11 -9.01
N ASN A 723 19.35 -34.04 -7.72
CA ASN A 723 20.72 -33.85 -7.24
C ASN A 723 21.39 -32.56 -7.74
N GLN A 724 20.61 -31.49 -7.94
CA GLN A 724 21.08 -30.17 -8.38
C GLN A 724 20.95 -29.09 -7.29
N TRP A 725 20.85 -29.50 -6.02
CA TRP A 725 20.63 -28.60 -4.89
C TRP A 725 21.69 -27.49 -4.79
N GLU A 726 22.95 -27.79 -5.12
CA GLU A 726 24.04 -26.81 -5.10
C GLU A 726 23.73 -25.58 -5.98
N LYS A 727 23.03 -25.75 -7.11
CA LYS A 727 22.65 -24.63 -7.99
C LYS A 727 21.80 -23.60 -7.27
N VAL A 728 20.74 -24.05 -6.60
CA VAL A 728 19.82 -23.15 -5.88
C VAL A 728 20.43 -22.62 -4.60
N GLN A 729 21.28 -23.40 -3.93
CA GLN A 729 21.99 -22.97 -2.73
C GLN A 729 23.03 -21.88 -3.05
N ASP A 730 23.79 -22.05 -4.13
CA ASP A 730 24.75 -21.05 -4.58
C ASP A 730 24.05 -19.76 -5.06
N LEU A 731 22.92 -19.91 -5.75
CA LEU A 731 22.07 -18.78 -6.12
C LEU A 731 21.57 -18.04 -4.88
N TYR A 732 21.13 -18.74 -3.84
CA TYR A 732 20.67 -18.14 -2.58
C TYR A 732 21.79 -17.37 -1.86
N ASN A 733 23.02 -17.90 -1.89
CA ASN A 733 24.17 -17.26 -1.24
C ASN A 733 24.65 -16.01 -1.98
N ARG A 734 24.57 -15.99 -3.32
CA ARG A 734 25.10 -14.92 -4.17
C ARG A 734 24.07 -13.87 -4.57
N SER A 735 22.83 -14.28 -4.87
CA SER A 735 21.77 -13.40 -5.36
C SER A 735 20.94 -12.81 -4.22
N MET A 736 21.12 -11.50 -3.98
CA MET A 736 20.28 -10.74 -3.04
C MET A 736 18.80 -10.75 -3.43
N PHE A 737 18.50 -10.83 -4.73
CA PHE A 737 17.14 -10.90 -5.23
C PHE A 737 16.47 -12.21 -4.82
N PHE A 738 17.10 -13.34 -5.15
CA PHE A 738 16.56 -14.66 -4.83
C PHE A 738 16.48 -14.89 -3.32
N LYS A 739 17.51 -14.49 -2.57
CA LYS A 739 17.50 -14.52 -1.11
C LYS A 739 16.34 -13.74 -0.52
N THR A 740 16.11 -12.51 -0.99
CA THR A 740 15.00 -11.67 -0.51
C THR A 740 13.65 -12.30 -0.84
N LEU A 741 13.50 -12.90 -2.03
CA LEU A 741 12.27 -13.58 -2.44
C LEU A 741 11.93 -14.75 -1.51
N LEU A 742 12.91 -15.59 -1.16
CA LEU A 742 12.70 -16.71 -0.25
C LEU A 742 12.50 -16.26 1.20
N GLU A 743 13.25 -15.26 1.68
CA GLU A 743 13.04 -14.68 3.02
C GLU A 743 11.64 -14.09 3.18
N ASN A 744 11.11 -13.47 2.13
CA ASN A 744 9.74 -12.99 2.12
C ASN A 744 8.76 -14.16 2.21
N SER A 745 8.92 -15.20 1.39
CA SER A 745 8.08 -16.40 1.49
C SER A 745 8.09 -17.01 2.91
N MET A 746 9.25 -17.07 3.57
CA MET A 746 9.34 -17.53 4.97
C MET A 746 8.48 -16.69 5.93
N MET A 747 8.43 -15.36 5.74
CA MET A 747 7.58 -14.51 6.59
C MET A 747 6.09 -14.77 6.35
N SER A 748 5.68 -15.09 5.12
CA SER A 748 4.31 -15.50 4.83
C SER A 748 3.97 -16.82 5.55
N LEU A 749 4.86 -17.83 5.46
CA LEU A 749 4.68 -19.10 6.16
C LEU A 749 4.64 -18.95 7.69
N ALA A 750 5.45 -18.04 8.25
CA ALA A 750 5.50 -17.81 9.69
C ALA A 750 4.16 -17.30 10.26
N LYS A 751 3.29 -16.75 9.40
CA LYS A 751 1.93 -16.30 9.75
C LYS A 751 0.86 -17.36 9.49
N SER A 752 1.22 -18.54 9.00
CA SER A 752 0.26 -19.64 8.77
C SER A 752 0.03 -20.43 10.05
N PHE A 753 -1.20 -20.94 10.23
CA PHE A 753 -1.61 -21.73 11.38
C PHE A 753 -2.64 -22.79 10.96
N PHE A 754 -2.14 -23.89 10.39
CA PHE A 754 -2.96 -25.00 9.88
C PHE A 754 -3.85 -25.72 10.93
N PRO A 755 -3.48 -25.82 12.23
CA PRO A 755 -4.38 -26.41 13.22
C PRO A 755 -5.79 -25.77 13.24
N LEU A 756 -5.89 -24.48 12.92
CA LEU A 756 -7.18 -23.77 12.78
C LEU A 756 -8.13 -24.43 11.78
N THR A 757 -7.59 -25.00 10.69
CA THR A 757 -8.36 -25.57 9.57
C THR A 757 -8.15 -27.08 9.41
N ALA A 758 -7.44 -27.74 10.34
CA ALA A 758 -7.10 -29.16 10.23
C ALA A 758 -8.33 -30.09 10.12
N TYR A 759 -9.45 -29.69 10.69
CA TYR A 759 -10.72 -30.41 10.58
C TYR A 759 -11.21 -30.55 9.13
N MET A 760 -10.82 -29.63 8.25
CA MET A 760 -11.22 -29.63 6.83
C MET A 760 -10.66 -30.83 6.07
N LYS A 761 -9.59 -31.47 6.56
CA LYS A 761 -9.07 -32.73 6.02
C LYS A 761 -10.13 -33.83 5.95
N ASN A 762 -11.08 -33.83 6.89
CA ASN A 762 -12.13 -34.82 6.99
C ASN A 762 -13.41 -34.41 6.23
N ASP A 763 -13.41 -33.25 5.56
CA ASP A 763 -14.55 -32.82 4.75
C ASP A 763 -14.67 -33.70 3.49
N PRO A 764 -15.86 -34.24 3.18
CA PRO A 764 -16.03 -35.16 2.05
C PRO A 764 -15.84 -34.48 0.68
N GLU A 765 -15.99 -33.16 0.58
CA GLU A 765 -15.81 -32.41 -0.65
C GLU A 765 -14.40 -31.83 -0.77
N PHE A 766 -13.82 -31.36 0.34
CA PHE A 766 -12.61 -30.54 0.34
C PHE A 766 -11.40 -31.16 1.06
N GLY A 767 -11.53 -32.36 1.63
CA GLY A 767 -10.46 -33.00 2.41
C GLY A 767 -9.16 -33.19 1.65
N GLU A 768 -9.25 -33.74 0.43
CA GLU A 768 -8.10 -33.92 -0.46
C GLU A 768 -7.50 -32.57 -0.90
N PHE A 769 -8.36 -31.60 -1.23
CA PHE A 769 -7.91 -30.27 -1.65
C PHE A 769 -7.16 -29.55 -0.53
N TRP A 770 -7.63 -29.64 0.72
CA TRP A 770 -6.94 -29.11 1.89
C TRP A 770 -5.60 -29.83 2.12
N GLN A 771 -5.57 -31.16 1.97
CA GLN A 771 -4.35 -31.95 2.16
C GLN A 771 -3.26 -31.53 1.16
N ASN A 772 -3.62 -31.27 -0.10
CA ASN A 772 -2.70 -30.75 -1.12
C ASN A 772 -2.05 -29.42 -0.70
N ILE A 773 -2.82 -28.53 -0.07
CA ILE A 773 -2.32 -27.25 0.45
C ILE A 773 -1.36 -27.47 1.63
N TYR A 774 -1.73 -28.37 2.53
CA TYR A 774 -0.93 -28.66 3.71
C TYR A 774 0.40 -29.34 3.35
N ASP A 775 0.40 -30.27 2.40
CA ASP A 775 1.60 -30.96 1.93
C ASP A 775 2.58 -29.98 1.28
N GLU A 776 2.09 -29.09 0.41
CA GLU A 776 2.93 -28.04 -0.18
C GLU A 776 3.49 -27.09 0.90
N PHE A 777 2.72 -26.78 1.95
CA PHE A 777 3.19 -25.95 3.07
C PHE A 777 4.34 -26.62 3.83
N LEU A 778 4.20 -27.90 4.17
CA LEU A 778 5.23 -28.66 4.88
C LEU A 778 6.51 -28.76 4.05
N GLU A 779 6.37 -29.05 2.75
CA GLU A 779 7.51 -29.20 1.85
C GLU A 779 8.23 -27.87 1.63
N THR A 780 7.47 -26.80 1.43
CA THR A 780 8.03 -25.44 1.32
C THR A 780 8.77 -25.04 2.59
N LYS A 781 8.18 -25.29 3.77
CA LYS A 781 8.83 -25.01 5.06
C LYS A 781 10.16 -25.76 5.17
N ARG A 782 10.16 -27.07 4.88
CA ARG A 782 11.36 -27.93 4.97
C ARG A 782 12.49 -27.40 4.09
N LEU A 783 12.18 -27.06 2.84
CA LEU A 783 13.18 -26.65 1.85
C LEU A 783 13.67 -25.21 2.07
N LEU A 784 12.80 -24.30 2.54
CA LEU A 784 13.22 -22.96 2.94
C LEU A 784 14.18 -23.00 4.14
N LEU A 785 13.89 -23.83 5.15
CA LEU A 785 14.81 -24.02 6.28
C LEU A 785 16.15 -24.60 5.83
N LYS A 786 16.11 -25.61 4.95
CA LYS A 786 17.32 -26.24 4.38
C LYS A 786 18.19 -25.23 3.62
N ILE A 787 17.60 -24.43 2.72
CA ILE A 787 18.38 -23.51 1.87
C ILE A 787 18.98 -22.35 2.67
N ALA A 788 18.28 -21.86 3.70
CA ALA A 788 18.77 -20.80 4.57
C ALA A 788 19.69 -21.29 5.68
N GLY A 789 19.74 -22.60 5.94
CA GLY A 789 20.47 -23.17 7.09
C GLY A 789 19.86 -22.79 8.44
N HIS A 790 18.54 -22.53 8.47
CA HIS A 790 17.82 -22.15 9.68
C HIS A 790 17.13 -23.36 10.33
N LYS A 791 16.87 -23.26 11.63
CA LYS A 791 16.05 -24.23 12.39
C LYS A 791 14.60 -23.82 12.47
N GLU A 792 14.35 -22.51 12.46
CA GLU A 792 13.02 -21.93 12.50
C GLU A 792 12.84 -20.87 11.40
N LEU A 793 11.59 -20.66 10.97
CA LEU A 793 11.28 -19.65 9.97
C LEU A 793 11.63 -18.27 10.53
N MET A 794 12.30 -17.43 9.74
CA MET A 794 12.74 -16.08 10.12
C MET A 794 13.75 -16.01 11.28
N GLU A 795 14.57 -17.04 11.53
CA GLU A 795 15.58 -17.08 12.60
C GLU A 795 16.47 -15.82 12.68
N ASN A 796 16.72 -15.17 11.53
CA ASN A 796 17.47 -13.92 11.40
C ASN A 796 16.71 -12.64 11.83
N TYR A 797 15.44 -12.73 12.22
CA TYR A 797 14.59 -11.61 12.67
C TYR A 797 13.82 -11.94 13.96
N PRO A 798 14.51 -12.16 15.10
CA PRO A 798 13.88 -12.59 16.35
C PRO A 798 12.83 -11.59 16.88
N ASP A 799 13.03 -10.29 16.68
CA ASP A 799 12.05 -9.25 17.03
C ASP A 799 10.79 -9.30 16.16
N GLY A 800 10.95 -9.58 14.87
CA GLY A 800 9.85 -9.72 13.94
C GLY A 800 8.97 -10.92 14.27
N ILE A 801 9.59 -12.07 14.57
CA ILE A 801 8.87 -13.27 15.04
C ILE A 801 8.14 -12.97 16.35
N ALA A 802 8.80 -12.33 17.32
CA ALA A 802 8.19 -12.02 18.61
C ALA A 802 6.94 -11.13 18.46
N SER A 803 6.99 -10.09 17.61
CA SER A 803 5.82 -9.26 17.29
C SER A 803 4.69 -10.08 16.63
N ILE A 804 5.02 -10.93 15.66
CA ILE A 804 4.04 -11.84 15.01
C ILE A 804 3.40 -12.75 16.07
N GLN A 805 4.17 -13.45 16.88
CA GLN A 805 3.66 -14.39 17.89
C GLN A 805 2.69 -13.75 18.88
N ILE A 806 2.97 -12.52 19.33
CA ILE A 806 2.06 -11.81 20.24
C ILE A 806 0.75 -11.44 19.53
N ARG A 807 0.81 -10.93 18.30
CA ARG A 807 -0.38 -10.63 17.51
C ARG A 807 -1.21 -11.89 17.26
N GLU A 808 -0.57 -12.97 16.84
CA GLU A 808 -1.21 -14.28 16.63
C GLU A 808 -1.89 -14.78 17.90
N ARG A 809 -1.25 -14.62 19.07
CA ARG A 809 -1.85 -14.99 20.35
C ARG A 809 -3.06 -14.13 20.71
N ILE A 810 -3.04 -12.83 20.43
CA ILE A 810 -4.17 -11.91 20.65
C ILE A 810 -5.37 -12.30 19.78
N VAL A 811 -5.13 -12.67 18.51
CA VAL A 811 -6.22 -12.99 17.56
C VAL A 811 -6.64 -14.45 17.56
N LEU A 812 -5.88 -15.37 18.16
CA LEU A 812 -6.22 -16.79 18.19
C LEU A 812 -7.68 -17.06 18.63
N PRO A 813 -8.19 -16.45 19.72
CA PRO A 813 -9.59 -16.65 20.12
C PRO A 813 -10.58 -16.09 19.08
N LEU A 814 -10.22 -14.98 18.42
CA LEU A 814 -11.04 -14.35 17.38
C LEU A 814 -11.13 -15.22 16.12
N LEU A 815 -10.02 -15.84 15.72
CA LEU A 815 -9.96 -16.82 14.63
C LEU A 815 -10.77 -18.08 14.97
N THR A 816 -10.69 -18.57 16.21
CA THR A 816 -11.51 -19.70 16.69
C THR A 816 -12.99 -19.37 16.60
N ILE A 817 -13.42 -18.19 17.08
CA ILE A 817 -14.82 -17.73 17.00
C ILE A 817 -15.28 -17.61 15.54
N GLN A 818 -14.44 -17.07 14.66
CA GLN A 818 -14.75 -16.96 13.23
C GLN A 818 -15.01 -18.33 12.59
N GLN A 819 -14.12 -19.30 12.84
CA GLN A 819 -14.28 -20.66 12.29
C GLN A 819 -15.44 -21.41 12.94
N TYR A 820 -15.66 -21.23 14.24
CA TYR A 820 -16.85 -21.73 14.94
C TYR A 820 -18.14 -21.24 14.25
N ALA A 821 -18.23 -19.93 14.00
CA ALA A 821 -19.40 -19.34 13.34
C ALA A 821 -19.58 -19.86 11.91
N LEU A 822 -18.50 -20.02 11.13
CA LEU A 822 -18.56 -20.62 9.79
C LEU A 822 -19.07 -22.07 9.83
N LEU A 823 -18.59 -22.88 10.79
CA LEU A 823 -19.07 -24.25 11.00
C LEU A 823 -20.56 -24.27 11.34
N ARG A 824 -21.01 -23.43 12.27
CA ARG A 824 -22.43 -23.35 12.66
C ARG A 824 -23.33 -22.92 11.49
N ILE A 825 -22.89 -21.95 10.67
CA ILE A 825 -23.62 -21.55 9.46
C ILE A 825 -23.76 -22.73 8.49
N ASN A 826 -22.69 -23.49 8.29
CA ASN A 826 -22.71 -24.66 7.39
C ASN A 826 -23.60 -25.79 7.93
N GLU A 827 -23.66 -25.98 9.24
CA GLU A 827 -24.58 -26.93 9.89
C GLU A 827 -26.05 -26.51 9.70
N LEU A 828 -26.38 -25.25 10.03
CA LEU A 828 -27.74 -24.72 9.91
C LEU A 828 -28.26 -24.76 8.47
N ASN A 829 -27.41 -24.48 7.48
CA ASN A 829 -27.77 -24.54 6.06
C ASN A 829 -28.07 -25.97 5.56
N LYS A 830 -27.63 -27.00 6.29
CA LYS A 830 -27.90 -28.42 5.96
C LYS A 830 -29.17 -28.94 6.65
N GLU A 831 -29.75 -28.18 7.58
CA GLU A 831 -30.99 -28.58 8.25
C GLU A 831 -32.19 -28.47 7.29
N PRO A 832 -33.23 -29.33 7.42
CA PRO A 832 -34.40 -29.29 6.54
C PRO A 832 -35.16 -27.96 6.57
N ASN A 833 -35.15 -27.25 7.71
CA ASN A 833 -35.76 -25.94 7.91
C ASN A 833 -34.73 -24.99 8.56
N PRO A 834 -33.86 -24.34 7.77
CA PRO A 834 -32.82 -23.46 8.30
C PRO A 834 -33.38 -22.27 9.08
N ASP A 835 -32.85 -21.99 10.27
CA ASP A 835 -33.15 -20.75 11.00
C ASP A 835 -32.38 -19.57 10.39
N GLU A 836 -33.01 -18.91 9.43
CA GLU A 836 -32.49 -17.71 8.74
C GLU A 836 -32.12 -16.57 9.68
N LYS A 837 -32.78 -16.43 10.84
CA LYS A 837 -32.44 -15.37 11.81
C LYS A 837 -31.14 -15.72 12.51
N LEU A 838 -30.99 -16.96 12.95
CA LEU A 838 -29.78 -17.43 13.61
C LEU A 838 -28.57 -17.41 12.67
N ILE A 839 -28.75 -17.83 11.40
CA ILE A 839 -27.71 -17.74 10.37
C ILE A 839 -27.19 -16.30 10.25
N LYS A 840 -28.08 -15.31 10.13
CA LYS A 840 -27.70 -13.89 10.04
C LYS A 840 -26.91 -13.40 11.26
N VAL A 841 -27.21 -13.92 12.45
CA VAL A 841 -26.44 -13.59 13.67
C VAL A 841 -25.01 -14.13 13.59
N TYR A 842 -24.84 -15.38 13.15
CA TYR A 842 -23.50 -15.95 12.93
C TYR A 842 -22.75 -15.29 11.77
N GLU A 843 -23.44 -14.90 10.69
CA GLU A 843 -22.83 -14.09 9.63
C GLU A 843 -22.28 -12.77 10.18
N LYS A 844 -22.99 -12.14 11.12
CA LYS A 844 -22.52 -10.92 11.81
C LYS A 844 -21.28 -11.19 12.67
N ILE A 845 -21.21 -12.34 13.35
CA ILE A 845 -20.01 -12.77 14.09
C ILE A 845 -18.81 -12.95 13.15
N VAL A 846 -19.01 -13.59 11.99
CA VAL A 846 -17.95 -13.75 10.98
C VAL A 846 -17.47 -12.40 10.47
N MET A 847 -18.39 -11.49 10.11
CA MET A 847 -18.05 -10.15 9.65
C MET A 847 -17.28 -9.34 10.71
N ARG A 848 -17.69 -9.42 11.98
CA ARG A 848 -16.99 -8.73 13.08
C ARG A 848 -15.60 -9.29 13.32
N SER A 849 -15.45 -10.61 13.30
CA SER A 849 -14.16 -11.27 13.49
C SER A 849 -13.20 -10.96 12.35
N LEU A 850 -13.69 -10.94 11.11
CA LEU A 850 -12.94 -10.55 9.92
C LEU A 850 -12.28 -9.17 10.10
N PHE A 851 -12.98 -8.20 10.70
CA PHE A 851 -12.48 -6.83 10.89
C PHE A 851 -11.31 -6.80 11.88
N GLY A 852 -11.51 -7.40 13.06
CA GLY A 852 -10.45 -7.49 14.07
C GLY A 852 -9.23 -8.25 13.56
N ASN A 853 -9.44 -9.40 12.91
CA ASN A 853 -8.36 -10.20 12.34
C ASN A 853 -7.56 -9.44 11.26
N THR A 854 -8.25 -8.67 10.41
CA THR A 854 -7.57 -7.90 9.36
C THR A 854 -6.75 -6.74 9.95
N ASN A 855 -7.29 -6.00 10.92
CA ASN A 855 -6.53 -4.94 11.60
C ASN A 855 -5.27 -5.49 12.29
N ALA A 856 -5.39 -6.64 12.97
CA ALA A 856 -4.27 -7.25 13.67
C ALA A 856 -3.16 -7.75 12.72
N SER A 857 -3.56 -8.28 11.55
CA SER A 857 -2.66 -8.92 10.60
C SER A 857 -1.74 -7.93 9.85
N ARG A 858 -2.05 -6.62 9.86
CA ARG A 858 -1.34 -5.57 9.10
C ARG A 858 -1.08 -6.00 7.64
N ASN A 859 0.14 -6.44 7.32
CA ASN A 859 0.47 -7.08 6.05
C ASN A 859 0.23 -8.58 6.15
N SER A 860 -0.92 -9.02 5.64
CA SER A 860 -1.47 -10.34 5.91
C SER A 860 -1.06 -11.42 4.91
N ALA A 861 -0.36 -11.05 3.83
CA ALA A 861 0.26 -11.97 2.89
C ALA A 861 1.71 -11.67 2.78
#